data_AF-A0A6P3XCV7-F1
#
_entry.id   AF-A0A6P3XCV7-F1
#
_cell.length_a   1.000
_cell.length_b   1.000
_cell.length_c   1.000
_cell.angle_alpha   90.00
_cell.angle_beta   90.00
_cell.angle_gamma   90.00
#
_symmetry.space_group_name_H-M   'P 1'
#
loop_
_entity.id
_entity.type
_entity.pdbx_description
1 polymer ?
#
loop_
_entity_poly.entity_id
_entity_poly.type
_entity_poly.pdbx_seq_one_letter_code
_entity_poly.pdbx_strand_id
1 'polypeptide(L)'
;MSGEAEYNVAARYRTVRKHLDNLGYKQALSLDALPLIETLLADLIQTTDSLKHFKSIAQENVEACSQLQLAIDPYKCDNARLVRECNQLHADLIEAKETHQKQVKELKKQIHKLECECNDLQLASSRNIHKIKELESESAAKSKKILELQGKCLKPTITNAGLAAKKRPSFPLRRPVLESEPMPRAKSGSALPRLSSMEPKVIDMISMADHKIGSLSHEVTKLRGELLLQTDTVQTLEKQLTTKEKEMNRLRKMLEGGRSYAAVSKDCVCKKLEKKAGATHDVMEVNEMRILQQTKLELEQQLKEALNKQHDAMSQAMKLAARNEELEKELRDIDHVALAVEADCNSAVKENNRRVCRLQEKLEDVMTQVHVLERELTVERREVQELRADLEACRLEKRNIQRTLESTLDEKKQMTDRINQLTIIEKNLNDEIGRLTRENESRTQASKNHLGEKYGVDHQTMAKDVEITKDATNLDMQRRIDEANLQIASLQQSIQRLEAERDHYRKEYINCREEQRRVSEKDNVELWTRICELKRELGNKEQALSEAQRQQEELYHEKEDLEVRLRTYKGQQRQACVPCRSCSLCKPVRICTCSTGPSIATGDISTTKTMFERLERERDTARADVERLIEERDALRERLKMMAETNTSEQLRLKESLVEAEKRLKHAEKERQDLLVTQGTRRAAINGLEDQLDDVQEELRRTKQELVTQRTQYFQLRTLQDQTDQALGDAQGQLSQAESELNKAIDRNRSMEQQQTHLNDQIKELKQEINALRSSMTLLDQEKDRLLMALDEKTEKIAALERELVHKDQQTEGMQQQVRDLQHKNEICVDQSAEQERQLRSLQLEMETIQRQFEAASMDRENAIQENRKLQDDLAAVTCEVRNMQRELEASRAEAYDLKRQLQTYVSEVRRAEELLNRKENERTEMLNHFRSLSLEATVLETNNHSLESEAAEARGALQTARHQMLDLERQLTDRDCLIKGYETQISNLTQSVANMETQLRQQTEQKLRAESDLMAIRDLCVKLDQQKDALLEQLGDKDSTKAHYEAQLSRLKAEQSVAEDQMTRDRVTVERLETLLDQARQESINAQTTNQELQNEIARLKQRISELQSKLSSESMELRRYQTQAAEYNKQISELRRQVTNERFDRARKEEESRRSLNSSPDSFNVDLNVIV
;
A
#
# COMPACT_ATOMS: atom_id res chain seq x y z
N MET A 1 70.83 136.57 99.18
CA MET A 1 70.25 136.23 97.85
C MET A 1 71.26 136.18 96.71
N SER A 2 72.41 136.89 96.73
CA SER A 2 73.37 136.89 95.61
C SER A 2 74.22 135.61 95.48
N GLY A 3 74.79 135.09 96.58
CA GLY A 3 75.85 134.07 96.51
C GLY A 3 75.47 132.71 95.90
N GLU A 4 74.22 132.27 95.99
CA GLU A 4 73.79 130.99 95.38
C GLU A 4 73.73 131.07 93.85
N ALA A 5 73.43 132.25 93.28
CA ALA A 5 73.45 132.47 91.84
C ALA A 5 74.88 132.38 91.29
N GLU A 6 75.84 133.02 91.94
CA GLU A 6 77.26 132.98 91.56
C GLU A 6 77.84 131.57 91.65
N TYR A 7 77.51 130.81 92.71
CA TYR A 7 77.99 129.43 92.85
C TYR A 7 77.45 128.50 91.76
N ASN A 8 76.18 128.69 91.37
CA ASN A 8 75.53 127.92 90.29
C ASN A 8 76.15 128.29 88.91
N VAL A 9 76.37 129.57 88.63
CA VAL A 9 77.09 130.04 87.43
C VAL A 9 78.51 129.47 87.38
N ALA A 10 79.25 129.47 88.50
CA ALA A 10 80.60 128.89 88.58
C ALA A 10 80.63 127.36 88.42
N ALA A 11 79.52 126.65 88.71
CA ALA A 11 79.37 125.23 88.42
C ALA A 11 79.09 124.99 86.92
N ARG A 12 78.08 125.67 86.36
CA ARG A 12 77.73 125.62 84.92
C ARG A 12 78.91 125.97 84.03
N TYR A 13 79.65 127.04 84.36
CA TYR A 13 80.87 127.44 83.67
C TYR A 13 81.89 126.28 83.58
N ARG A 14 82.17 125.61 84.70
CA ARG A 14 83.11 124.46 84.73
C ARG A 14 82.59 123.27 83.91
N THR A 15 81.29 123.01 83.91
CA THR A 15 80.68 121.95 83.08
C THR A 15 80.80 122.26 81.59
N VAL A 16 80.42 123.46 81.16
CA VAL A 16 80.51 123.89 79.74
C VAL A 16 81.97 123.93 79.29
N ARG A 17 82.86 124.54 80.10
CA ARG A 17 84.32 124.56 79.90
C ARG A 17 84.87 123.15 79.63
N LYS A 18 84.54 122.17 80.49
CA LYS A 18 84.99 120.78 80.34
C LYS A 18 84.50 120.12 79.04
N HIS A 19 83.27 120.38 78.62
CA HIS A 19 82.76 119.85 77.34
C HIS A 19 83.43 120.52 76.13
N LEU A 20 83.65 121.83 76.18
CA LEU A 20 84.39 122.56 75.15
C LEU A 20 85.85 122.08 75.07
N ASP A 21 86.51 121.82 76.20
CA ASP A 21 87.85 121.22 76.24
C ASP A 21 87.89 119.79 75.68
N ASN A 22 86.86 118.97 75.96
CA ASN A 22 86.70 117.64 75.36
C ASN A 22 86.50 117.72 73.83
N LEU A 23 85.87 118.79 73.33
CA LEU A 23 85.73 119.10 71.90
C LEU A 23 86.95 119.85 71.32
N GLY A 24 87.97 120.16 72.13
CA GLY A 24 89.23 120.80 71.70
C GLY A 24 89.26 122.33 71.72
N TYR A 25 88.17 123.01 72.08
CA TYR A 25 88.04 124.48 72.06
C TYR A 25 88.69 125.16 73.28
N LYS A 26 90.02 125.29 73.27
CA LYS A 26 90.83 125.78 74.40
C LYS A 26 90.82 127.29 74.67
N GLN A 27 90.02 128.07 73.96
CA GLN A 27 89.92 129.53 74.11
C GLN A 27 89.21 129.93 75.41
N ALA A 28 89.58 131.08 75.98
CA ALA A 28 88.94 131.60 77.20
C ALA A 28 87.48 132.00 76.93
N LEU A 29 86.60 131.70 77.89
CA LEU A 29 85.15 131.94 77.82
C LEU A 29 84.75 133.06 78.78
N SER A 30 84.03 134.08 78.30
CA SER A 30 83.42 135.12 79.14
C SER A 30 82.14 134.60 79.82
N LEU A 31 81.80 135.16 80.99
CA LEU A 31 80.62 134.74 81.75
C LEU A 31 79.31 135.11 81.04
N ASP A 32 79.26 136.25 80.34
CA ASP A 32 78.06 136.73 79.66
C ASP A 32 77.63 135.81 78.49
N ALA A 33 78.60 135.14 77.85
CA ALA A 33 78.35 134.21 76.76
C ALA A 33 77.96 132.80 77.22
N LEU A 34 78.09 132.49 78.51
CA LEU A 34 77.89 131.15 79.06
C LEU A 34 76.50 130.55 78.75
N PRO A 35 75.36 131.26 78.93
CA PRO A 35 74.04 130.63 78.76
C PRO A 35 73.78 130.19 77.32
N LEU A 36 74.18 131.01 76.35
CA LEU A 36 74.03 130.73 74.92
C LEU A 36 74.93 129.56 74.47
N ILE A 37 76.16 129.51 74.98
CA ILE A 37 77.10 128.43 74.64
C ILE A 37 76.71 127.11 75.32
N GLU A 38 76.08 127.16 76.50
CA GLU A 38 75.51 125.98 77.16
C GLU A 38 74.33 125.38 76.38
N THR A 39 73.41 126.21 75.86
CA THR A 39 72.30 125.73 75.01
C THR A 39 72.80 125.20 73.67
N LEU A 40 73.68 125.93 72.97
CA LEU A 40 74.25 125.49 71.69
C LEU A 40 75.05 124.18 71.83
N LEU A 41 75.72 123.99 72.96
CA LEU A 41 76.43 122.74 73.28
C LEU A 41 75.44 121.59 73.54
N ALA A 42 74.35 121.83 74.27
CA ALA A 42 73.32 120.83 74.53
C ALA A 42 72.64 120.39 73.22
N ASP A 43 72.27 121.36 72.36
CA ASP A 43 71.70 121.12 71.03
C ASP A 43 72.69 120.34 70.14
N LEU A 44 73.99 120.68 70.18
CA LEU A 44 75.04 119.98 69.44
C LEU A 44 75.21 118.53 69.92
N ILE A 45 75.12 118.27 71.23
CA ILE A 45 75.18 116.91 71.79
C ILE A 45 73.92 116.12 71.37
N GLN A 46 72.73 116.68 71.55
CA GLN A 46 71.47 116.03 71.19
C GLN A 46 71.38 115.72 69.69
N THR A 47 71.79 116.65 68.82
CA THR A 47 71.85 116.41 67.36
C THR A 47 72.92 115.40 66.99
N THR A 48 74.09 115.40 67.65
CA THR A 48 75.15 114.40 67.44
C THR A 48 74.70 112.99 67.84
N ASP A 49 74.02 112.83 68.97
CA ASP A 49 73.53 111.52 69.42
C ASP A 49 72.31 111.04 68.62
N SER A 50 71.44 111.97 68.19
CA SER A 50 70.38 111.67 67.20
C SER A 50 70.98 111.19 65.88
N LEU A 51 72.04 111.85 65.38
CA LEU A 51 72.74 111.47 64.17
C LEU A 51 73.41 110.08 64.30
N LYS A 52 74.00 109.75 65.45
CA LYS A 52 74.51 108.40 65.73
C LYS A 52 73.39 107.36 65.70
N HIS A 53 72.24 107.66 66.32
CA HIS A 53 71.09 106.76 66.35
C HIS A 53 70.53 106.49 64.95
N PHE A 54 70.26 107.54 64.17
CA PHE A 54 69.83 107.39 62.77
C PHE A 54 70.88 106.71 61.89
N LYS A 55 72.18 106.92 62.16
CA LYS A 55 73.25 106.20 61.45
C LYS A 55 73.28 104.70 61.79
N SER A 56 73.01 104.31 63.04
CA SER A 56 72.86 102.90 63.42
C SER A 56 71.69 102.26 62.68
N ILE A 57 70.50 102.89 62.74
CA ILE A 57 69.30 102.40 62.03
C ILE A 57 69.52 102.34 60.51
N ALA A 58 70.19 103.33 59.92
CA ALA A 58 70.51 103.31 58.50
C ALA A 58 71.47 102.16 58.15
N GLN A 59 72.47 101.88 58.98
CA GLN A 59 73.40 100.78 58.76
C GLN A 59 72.71 99.41 58.97
N GLU A 60 71.93 99.24 60.02
CA GLU A 60 71.12 98.03 60.29
C GLU A 60 70.14 97.75 59.12
N ASN A 61 69.50 98.79 58.57
CA ASN A 61 68.64 98.67 57.39
C ASN A 61 69.44 98.32 56.11
N VAL A 62 70.64 98.86 55.91
CA VAL A 62 71.51 98.50 54.77
C VAL A 62 71.98 97.04 54.89
N GLU A 63 72.32 96.57 56.08
CA GLU A 63 72.71 95.19 56.35
C GLU A 63 71.51 94.22 56.18
N ALA A 64 70.32 94.60 56.63
CA ALA A 64 69.08 93.84 56.40
C ALA A 64 68.70 93.78 54.91
N CYS A 65 68.75 94.90 54.18
CA CYS A 65 68.54 94.93 52.73
C CYS A 65 69.57 94.07 51.98
N SER A 66 70.83 94.06 52.44
CA SER A 66 71.88 93.20 51.88
C SER A 66 71.60 91.71 52.09
N GLN A 67 71.11 91.33 53.28
CA GLN A 67 70.71 89.94 53.59
C GLN A 67 69.47 89.52 52.78
N LEU A 68 68.46 90.39 52.64
CA LEU A 68 67.29 90.13 51.79
C LEU A 68 67.67 90.00 50.32
N GLN A 69 68.56 90.84 49.82
CA GLN A 69 69.07 90.76 48.45
C GLN A 69 69.80 89.43 48.20
N LEU A 70 70.68 88.99 49.12
CA LEU A 70 71.33 87.68 49.07
C LEU A 70 70.35 86.49 49.12
N ALA A 71 69.22 86.63 49.82
CA ALA A 71 68.16 85.61 49.84
C ALA A 71 67.33 85.57 48.54
N ILE A 72 67.19 86.71 47.85
CA ILE A 72 66.42 86.84 46.59
C ILE A 72 67.27 86.45 45.37
N ASP A 73 68.60 86.64 45.41
CA ASP A 73 69.47 86.40 44.25
C ASP A 73 69.45 84.95 43.71
N PRO A 74 69.36 83.87 44.52
CA PRO A 74 69.11 82.53 44.01
C PRO A 74 67.84 82.43 43.16
N TYR A 75 66.73 83.04 43.61
CA TYR A 75 65.46 83.05 42.87
C TYR A 75 65.52 83.91 41.62
N LYS A 76 66.29 85.01 41.61
CA LYS A 76 66.59 85.79 40.39
C LYS A 76 67.38 84.94 39.38
N CYS A 77 68.40 84.20 39.83
CA CYS A 77 69.17 83.30 38.98
C CYS A 77 68.35 82.12 38.44
N ASP A 78 67.47 81.52 39.27
CA ASP A 78 66.59 80.44 38.86
C ASP A 78 65.51 80.93 37.88
N ASN A 79 64.84 82.06 38.12
CA ASN A 79 63.94 82.67 37.13
C ASN A 79 64.67 83.03 35.83
N ALA A 80 65.89 83.59 35.91
CA ALA A 80 66.70 83.88 34.73
C ALA A 80 67.18 82.60 34.01
N ARG A 81 67.20 81.43 34.65
CA ARG A 81 67.40 80.14 33.99
C ARG A 81 66.10 79.63 33.37
N LEU A 82 65.00 79.58 34.13
CA LEU A 82 63.70 79.10 33.67
C LEU A 82 63.16 79.92 32.49
N VAL A 83 63.33 81.25 32.47
CA VAL A 83 62.95 82.08 31.31
C VAL A 83 63.78 81.74 30.06
N ARG A 84 65.08 81.41 30.22
CA ARG A 84 65.91 80.94 29.08
C ARG A 84 65.51 79.54 28.63
N GLU A 85 65.22 78.63 29.56
CA GLU A 85 64.76 77.26 29.25
C GLU A 85 63.39 77.28 28.56
N CYS A 86 62.42 78.08 29.04
CA CYS A 86 61.12 78.29 28.39
C CYS A 86 61.26 78.93 27.00
N ASN A 87 62.12 79.95 26.84
CA ASN A 87 62.36 80.58 25.54
C ASN A 87 63.04 79.63 24.54
N GLN A 88 63.98 78.80 25.00
CA GLN A 88 64.62 77.78 24.17
C GLN A 88 63.60 76.70 23.78
N LEU A 89 62.84 76.15 24.72
CA LEU A 89 61.79 75.18 24.43
C LEU A 89 60.72 75.75 23.48
N HIS A 90 60.40 77.04 23.59
CA HIS A 90 59.48 77.68 22.64
C HIS A 90 60.09 77.79 21.23
N ALA A 91 61.38 78.11 21.11
CA ALA A 91 62.09 78.13 19.84
C ALA A 91 62.18 76.73 19.22
N ASP A 92 62.57 75.72 19.99
CA ASP A 92 62.64 74.31 19.58
C ASP A 92 61.27 73.81 19.09
N LEU A 93 60.19 74.20 19.76
CA LEU A 93 58.81 73.84 19.38
C LEU A 93 58.36 74.57 18.11
N ILE A 94 58.80 75.82 17.89
CA ILE A 94 58.60 76.52 16.61
C ILE A 94 59.36 75.81 15.48
N GLU A 95 60.62 75.43 15.69
CA GLU A 95 61.41 74.70 14.67
C GLU A 95 60.83 73.32 14.39
N ALA A 96 60.40 72.57 15.40
CA ALA A 96 59.69 71.31 15.23
C ALA A 96 58.37 71.47 14.44
N LYS A 97 57.63 72.55 14.69
CA LYS A 97 56.40 72.89 13.96
C LYS A 97 56.70 73.28 12.51
N GLU A 98 57.75 74.05 12.26
CA GLU A 98 58.18 74.42 10.91
C GLU A 98 58.70 73.22 10.11
N THR A 99 59.56 72.39 10.71
CA THR A 99 60.11 71.21 10.04
C THR A 99 59.01 70.20 9.71
N HIS A 100 58.05 70.00 10.62
CA HIS A 100 56.88 69.18 10.33
C HIS A 100 55.96 69.81 9.26
N GLN A 101 55.74 71.13 9.26
CA GLN A 101 55.01 71.79 8.17
C GLN A 101 55.73 71.70 6.82
N LYS A 102 57.08 71.73 6.80
CA LYS A 102 57.89 71.51 5.59
C LYS A 102 57.72 70.06 5.08
N GLN A 103 57.75 69.06 5.98
CA GLN A 103 57.45 67.66 5.65
C GLN A 103 56.02 67.47 5.09
N VAL A 104 55.00 68.02 5.76
CA VAL A 104 53.60 67.92 5.30
C VAL A 104 53.39 68.60 3.95
N LYS A 105 54.07 69.73 3.68
CA LYS A 105 54.06 70.36 2.35
C LYS A 105 54.71 69.48 1.29
N GLU A 106 55.82 68.81 1.59
CA GLU A 106 56.52 67.94 0.63
C GLU A 106 55.73 66.65 0.35
N LEU A 107 55.18 66.00 1.38
CA LEU A 107 54.30 64.84 1.23
C LEU A 107 53.06 65.20 0.39
N LYS A 108 52.48 66.39 0.56
CA LYS A 108 51.37 66.86 -0.30
C LYS A 108 51.77 67.06 -1.76
N LYS A 109 53.00 67.51 -2.06
CA LYS A 109 53.51 67.53 -3.45
C LYS A 109 53.69 66.12 -4.01
N GLN A 110 54.21 65.19 -3.21
CA GLN A 110 54.42 63.81 -3.64
C GLN A 110 53.10 63.09 -3.91
N ILE A 111 52.10 63.25 -3.04
CA ILE A 111 50.73 62.79 -3.27
C ILE A 111 50.20 63.38 -4.58
N HIS A 112 50.27 64.69 -4.79
CA HIS A 112 49.76 65.31 -6.01
C HIS A 112 50.49 64.86 -7.29
N LYS A 113 51.80 64.62 -7.22
CA LYS A 113 52.57 64.04 -8.34
C LYS A 113 52.12 62.62 -8.65
N LEU A 114 51.90 61.79 -7.63
CA LEU A 114 51.38 60.42 -7.78
C LEU A 114 49.94 60.41 -8.28
N GLU A 115 49.09 61.36 -7.86
CA GLU A 115 47.74 61.57 -8.41
C GLU A 115 47.80 61.87 -9.92
N CYS A 116 48.67 62.79 -10.35
CA CYS A 116 48.87 63.08 -11.78
C CYS A 116 49.36 61.84 -12.55
N GLU A 117 50.37 61.13 -12.03
CA GLU A 117 50.91 59.91 -12.66
C GLU A 117 49.85 58.79 -12.73
N CYS A 118 49.02 58.61 -11.69
CA CYS A 118 47.90 57.68 -11.71
C CYS A 118 46.83 58.06 -12.73
N ASN A 119 46.49 59.35 -12.85
CA ASN A 119 45.53 59.83 -13.85
C ASN A 119 46.07 59.62 -15.29
N ASP A 120 47.34 59.92 -15.55
CA ASP A 120 47.97 59.69 -16.86
C ASP A 120 48.04 58.19 -17.20
N LEU A 121 48.37 57.33 -16.23
CA LEU A 121 48.34 55.87 -16.39
C LEU A 121 46.92 55.34 -16.60
N GLN A 122 45.92 55.91 -15.92
CA GLN A 122 44.50 55.56 -16.11
C GLN A 122 44.03 55.96 -17.51
N LEU A 123 44.39 57.16 -18.00
CA LEU A 123 44.11 57.59 -19.37
C LEU A 123 44.82 56.72 -20.42
N ALA A 124 46.08 56.33 -20.18
CA ALA A 124 46.80 55.40 -21.04
C ALA A 124 46.15 54.00 -21.05
N SER A 125 45.73 53.50 -19.88
CA SER A 125 44.99 52.25 -19.73
C SER A 125 43.66 52.29 -20.48
N SER A 126 42.86 53.35 -20.32
CA SER A 126 41.59 53.53 -21.04
C SER A 126 41.77 53.59 -22.56
N ARG A 127 42.82 54.26 -23.06
CA ARG A 127 43.19 54.27 -24.49
C ARG A 127 43.57 52.87 -24.98
N ASN A 128 44.37 52.13 -24.20
CA ASN A 128 44.75 50.75 -24.54
C ASN A 128 43.55 49.80 -24.54
N ILE A 129 42.62 49.92 -23.57
CA ILE A 129 41.38 49.14 -23.52
C ILE A 129 40.49 49.45 -24.73
N HIS A 130 40.34 50.72 -25.12
CA HIS A 130 39.66 51.05 -26.38
C HIS A 130 40.37 50.45 -27.60
N LYS A 131 41.70 50.50 -27.66
CA LYS A 131 42.44 49.94 -28.81
C LYS A 131 42.38 48.41 -28.88
N ILE A 132 42.32 47.73 -27.73
CA ILE A 132 42.04 46.29 -27.65
C ILE A 132 40.64 46.02 -28.23
N LYS A 133 39.59 46.74 -27.77
CA LYS A 133 38.22 46.56 -28.29
C LYS A 133 38.09 46.85 -29.79
N GLU A 134 38.80 47.85 -30.32
CA GLU A 134 38.90 48.07 -31.76
C GLU A 134 39.49 46.85 -32.48
N LEU A 135 40.64 46.35 -32.01
CA LEU A 135 41.33 45.20 -32.61
C LEU A 135 40.55 43.88 -32.46
N GLU A 136 39.81 43.70 -31.37
CA GLU A 136 38.87 42.59 -31.16
C GLU A 136 37.72 42.67 -32.18
N SER A 137 37.13 43.85 -32.39
CA SER A 137 36.08 44.05 -33.39
C SER A 137 36.58 43.84 -34.83
N GLU A 138 37.80 44.29 -35.12
CA GLU A 138 38.45 44.11 -36.43
C GLU A 138 38.83 42.63 -36.65
N SER A 139 39.28 41.94 -35.59
CA SER A 139 39.58 40.51 -35.61
C SER A 139 38.31 39.66 -35.78
N ALA A 140 37.22 40.00 -35.09
CA ALA A 140 35.92 39.36 -35.27
C ALA A 140 35.37 39.56 -36.68
N ALA A 141 35.48 40.78 -37.23
CA ALA A 141 35.11 41.07 -38.62
C ALA A 141 35.96 40.29 -39.63
N LYS A 142 37.29 40.20 -39.43
CA LYS A 142 38.19 39.38 -40.25
C LYS A 142 37.89 37.89 -40.13
N SER A 143 37.62 37.38 -38.93
CA SER A 143 37.26 35.98 -38.68
C SER A 143 35.93 35.62 -39.35
N LYS A 144 34.93 36.50 -39.26
CA LYS A 144 33.67 36.38 -40.01
C LYS A 144 33.93 36.38 -41.52
N LYS A 145 34.79 37.27 -42.02
CA LYS A 145 35.16 37.31 -43.45
C LYS A 145 35.90 36.05 -43.91
N ILE A 146 36.74 35.47 -43.06
CA ILE A 146 37.42 34.18 -43.31
C ILE A 146 36.39 33.05 -43.38
N LEU A 147 35.42 32.99 -42.46
CA LEU A 147 34.30 32.03 -42.52
C LEU A 147 33.44 32.20 -43.78
N GLU A 148 33.11 33.44 -44.16
CA GLU A 148 32.38 33.75 -45.40
C GLU A 148 33.14 33.28 -46.67
N LEU A 149 34.48 33.37 -46.66
CA LEU A 149 35.33 32.92 -47.77
C LEU A 149 35.61 31.40 -47.74
N GLN A 150 35.67 30.79 -46.56
CA GLN A 150 35.85 29.33 -46.39
C GLN A 150 34.56 28.53 -46.67
N GLY A 151 33.40 29.18 -46.67
CA GLY A 151 32.11 28.55 -47.00
C GLY A 151 32.00 27.96 -48.41
N LYS A 152 32.99 28.16 -49.30
CA LYS A 152 33.06 27.56 -50.64
C LYS A 152 34.47 27.14 -51.08
N CYS A 153 35.10 26.21 -50.38
CA CYS A 153 36.12 25.34 -51.01
C CYS A 153 36.22 23.96 -50.35
N LEU A 154 36.26 22.91 -51.18
CA LEU A 154 36.47 21.53 -50.73
C LEU A 154 37.98 21.24 -50.53
N LYS A 155 38.25 20.18 -49.76
CA LYS A 155 39.58 19.69 -49.35
C LYS A 155 40.54 19.51 -50.54
N PRO A 156 41.85 19.64 -50.29
CA PRO A 156 42.81 18.63 -50.76
C PRO A 156 43.53 17.93 -49.60
N THR A 157 43.66 16.61 -49.70
CA THR A 157 44.40 15.74 -48.78
C THR A 157 45.85 15.59 -49.24
N ILE A 158 46.83 15.76 -48.34
CA ILE A 158 48.18 15.17 -48.50
C ILE A 158 48.60 14.53 -47.16
N THR A 159 49.31 13.41 -47.25
CA THR A 159 49.64 12.45 -46.18
C THR A 159 51.04 12.65 -45.58
N ASN A 160 51.21 12.25 -44.31
CA ASN A 160 52.36 11.55 -43.67
C ASN A 160 53.81 12.03 -43.98
N ALA A 161 54.77 12.13 -43.05
CA ALA A 161 54.96 11.37 -41.80
C ALA A 161 55.99 12.01 -40.84
N GLY A 162 56.02 11.52 -39.59
CA GLY A 162 57.27 11.08 -38.93
C GLY A 162 58.40 12.07 -38.59
N LEU A 163 58.29 12.70 -37.41
CA LEU A 163 59.35 12.83 -36.38
C LEU A 163 60.85 12.82 -36.80
N ALA A 164 61.53 13.97 -36.65
CA ALA A 164 62.99 14.06 -36.52
C ALA A 164 63.39 15.21 -35.56
N ALA A 165 64.61 15.19 -35.00
CA ALA A 165 64.99 16.04 -33.87
C ALA A 165 66.29 16.85 -34.04
N LYS A 166 66.37 17.98 -33.31
CA LYS A 166 67.57 18.67 -32.78
C LYS A 166 68.70 19.14 -33.75
N LYS A 167 68.86 20.49 -33.80
CA LYS A 167 70.12 21.29 -33.83
C LYS A 167 70.98 21.41 -35.12
N ARG A 168 70.92 22.63 -35.73
CA ARG A 168 72.04 23.44 -36.34
C ARG A 168 72.81 22.81 -37.56
N PRO A 169 73.79 23.49 -38.23
CA PRO A 169 74.23 24.92 -38.20
C PRO A 169 74.38 25.68 -39.56
N SER A 170 74.11 27.00 -39.52
CA SER A 170 74.76 28.18 -40.16
C SER A 170 75.50 28.22 -41.53
N PHE A 171 75.13 29.24 -42.35
CA PHE A 171 75.97 30.12 -43.23
C PHE A 171 76.70 29.56 -44.48
N PRO A 172 77.24 30.38 -45.45
CA PRO A 172 77.36 31.86 -45.53
C PRO A 172 77.00 32.62 -46.86
N LEU A 173 76.37 33.81 -46.72
CA LEU A 173 76.68 35.17 -47.24
C LEU A 173 77.18 35.49 -48.69
N ARG A 174 76.64 36.60 -49.27
CA ARG A 174 77.44 37.74 -49.81
C ARG A 174 76.66 39.09 -49.90
N ARG A 175 77.35 40.19 -50.29
CA ARG A 175 77.01 41.66 -50.20
C ARG A 175 77.23 42.36 -51.58
N PRO A 176 76.91 43.67 -51.85
CA PRO A 176 77.39 44.86 -51.11
C PRO A 176 76.37 46.02 -50.82
N VAL A 177 76.62 47.26 -51.28
CA VAL A 177 76.47 48.57 -50.55
C VAL A 177 76.44 49.78 -51.52
N LEU A 178 75.84 50.94 -51.15
CA LEU A 178 76.27 52.35 -51.44
C LEU A 178 75.42 53.46 -50.74
N GLU A 179 75.93 54.71 -50.70
CA GLU A 179 75.59 55.87 -49.82
C GLU A 179 74.34 56.75 -50.25
N SER A 180 73.88 57.87 -49.64
CA SER A 180 74.54 59.10 -49.08
C SER A 180 73.61 60.11 -48.31
N GLU A 181 74.13 61.32 -47.97
CA GLU A 181 73.53 62.47 -47.20
C GLU A 181 72.77 63.52 -48.10
N PRO A 182 72.19 64.70 -47.66
CA PRO A 182 72.19 65.40 -46.35
C PRO A 182 70.84 66.01 -45.83
N MET A 183 70.89 66.82 -44.75
CA MET A 183 69.79 67.50 -44.02
C MET A 183 69.37 68.91 -44.56
N PRO A 184 68.10 69.32 -44.34
CA PRO A 184 67.79 70.71 -43.89
C PRO A 184 66.67 70.84 -42.83
N ARG A 185 66.38 72.07 -42.36
CA ARG A 185 65.37 72.43 -41.33
C ARG A 185 64.06 72.96 -41.91
N ALA A 186 62.92 72.75 -41.21
CA ALA A 186 62.01 73.81 -40.67
C ALA A 186 60.47 73.56 -40.78
N LYS A 187 59.79 73.78 -39.63
CA LYS A 187 58.43 74.33 -39.37
C LYS A 187 57.16 73.86 -40.15
N SER A 188 56.14 73.58 -39.32
CA SER A 188 54.68 73.86 -39.49
C SER A 188 53.89 73.27 -40.67
N GLY A 189 52.76 72.62 -40.35
CA GLY A 189 51.72 72.25 -41.31
C GLY A 189 50.81 71.15 -40.76
N SER A 190 49.50 71.35 -40.78
CA SER A 190 48.49 70.43 -40.24
C SER A 190 48.11 69.29 -41.21
N ALA A 191 47.35 68.33 -40.65
CA ALA A 191 46.50 67.33 -41.32
C ALA A 191 47.06 65.91 -41.61
N LEU A 192 46.15 64.96 -41.37
CA LEU A 192 46.19 63.50 -41.52
C LEU A 192 45.62 63.08 -42.91
N PRO A 193 45.59 61.78 -43.32
CA PRO A 193 46.13 60.54 -42.72
C PRO A 193 46.81 59.52 -43.70
N ARG A 194 47.34 58.41 -43.13
CA ARG A 194 47.30 56.99 -43.60
C ARG A 194 48.60 56.26 -44.02
N LEU A 195 48.81 55.14 -43.29
CA LEU A 195 49.16 53.77 -43.71
C LEU A 195 50.62 53.29 -43.88
N SER A 196 50.79 51.99 -43.55
CA SER A 196 51.99 51.13 -43.56
C SER A 196 53.10 51.52 -42.55
N SER A 197 53.93 50.61 -42.03
CA SER A 197 53.95 49.13 -42.12
C SER A 197 54.37 48.52 -40.78
N MET A 198 54.12 47.23 -40.55
CA MET A 198 54.70 46.48 -39.42
C MET A 198 55.91 45.66 -39.86
N GLU A 199 56.94 45.60 -39.02
CA GLU A 199 57.88 44.46 -39.02
C GLU A 199 57.62 43.56 -37.80
N PRO A 200 57.56 42.23 -37.96
CA PRO A 200 57.28 41.32 -36.86
C PRO A 200 58.55 41.04 -36.04
N LYS A 201 58.67 41.68 -34.87
CA LYS A 201 59.59 41.18 -33.84
C LYS A 201 59.10 39.81 -33.37
N VAL A 202 59.86 38.76 -33.70
CA VAL A 202 59.69 37.43 -33.09
C VAL A 202 60.06 37.55 -31.62
N ILE A 203 59.05 37.56 -30.75
CA ILE A 203 59.22 37.62 -29.31
C ILE A 203 59.53 36.21 -28.81
N ASP A 204 60.74 36.01 -28.29
CA ASP A 204 61.06 34.82 -27.52
C ASP A 204 60.32 34.87 -26.17
N MET A 205 59.30 34.03 -26.02
CA MET A 205 58.50 33.95 -24.79
C MET A 205 59.32 33.50 -23.58
N ILE A 206 60.43 32.77 -23.78
CA ILE A 206 61.35 32.42 -22.69
C ILE A 206 62.06 33.70 -22.22
N SER A 207 62.60 34.50 -23.14
CA SER A 207 63.19 35.81 -22.77
C SER A 207 62.21 36.75 -22.06
N MET A 208 60.90 36.73 -22.39
CA MET A 208 59.90 37.51 -21.64
C MET A 208 59.58 36.90 -20.27
N ALA A 209 59.53 35.57 -20.16
CA ALA A 209 59.35 34.89 -18.88
C ALA A 209 60.54 35.16 -17.95
N ASP A 210 61.77 35.00 -18.44
CA ASP A 210 63.01 35.28 -17.73
C ASP A 210 63.14 36.76 -17.37
N HIS A 211 62.77 37.69 -18.26
CA HIS A 211 62.77 39.12 -17.94
C HIS A 211 61.69 39.46 -16.90
N LYS A 212 60.51 38.83 -16.93
CA LYS A 212 59.45 39.06 -15.94
C LYS A 212 59.78 38.42 -14.58
N ILE A 213 60.36 37.21 -14.57
CA ILE A 213 60.92 36.56 -13.39
C ILE A 213 62.06 37.42 -12.82
N GLY A 214 62.92 37.97 -13.69
CA GLY A 214 63.99 38.90 -13.32
C GLY A 214 63.46 40.17 -12.66
N SER A 215 62.48 40.84 -13.28
CA SER A 215 61.84 42.04 -12.72
C SER A 215 61.14 41.76 -11.39
N LEU A 216 60.34 40.68 -11.30
CA LEU A 216 59.68 40.28 -10.06
C LEU A 216 60.68 39.86 -8.98
N SER A 217 61.78 39.20 -9.35
CA SER A 217 62.86 38.88 -8.40
C SER A 217 63.57 40.14 -7.92
N HIS A 218 63.80 41.11 -8.81
CA HIS A 218 64.40 42.40 -8.46
C HIS A 218 63.48 43.19 -7.51
N GLU A 219 62.16 43.20 -7.80
CA GLU A 219 61.13 43.80 -6.96
C GLU A 219 61.01 43.11 -5.59
N VAL A 220 61.06 41.77 -5.53
CA VAL A 220 61.14 41.01 -4.28
C VAL A 220 62.44 41.29 -3.52
N THR A 221 63.60 41.45 -4.19
CA THR A 221 64.84 41.85 -3.50
C THR A 221 64.80 43.29 -3.00
N LYS A 222 64.16 44.20 -3.75
CA LYS A 222 63.93 45.58 -3.34
C LYS A 222 63.02 45.64 -2.11
N LEU A 223 61.86 44.99 -2.15
CA LEU A 223 60.92 44.92 -1.03
C LEU A 223 61.52 44.24 0.21
N ARG A 224 62.38 43.22 0.03
CA ARG A 224 63.17 42.64 1.14
C ARG A 224 64.19 43.63 1.70
N GLY A 225 64.85 44.41 0.85
CA GLY A 225 65.75 45.49 1.28
C GLY A 225 65.02 46.59 2.04
N GLU A 226 63.85 47.02 1.56
CA GLU A 226 62.99 48.02 2.20
C GLU A 226 62.43 47.50 3.54
N LEU A 227 62.01 46.23 3.62
CA LEU A 227 61.59 45.58 4.86
C LEU A 227 62.73 45.47 5.88
N LEU A 228 63.96 45.16 5.42
CA LEU A 228 65.13 45.10 6.29
C LEU A 228 65.53 46.50 6.78
N LEU A 229 65.45 47.53 5.92
CA LEU A 229 65.63 48.92 6.30
C LEU A 229 64.55 49.42 7.29
N GLN A 230 63.30 48.97 7.13
CA GLN A 230 62.23 49.22 8.09
C GLN A 230 62.47 48.48 9.41
N THR A 231 63.01 47.26 9.38
CA THR A 231 63.39 46.51 10.58
C THR A 231 64.54 47.22 11.32
N ASP A 232 65.53 47.73 10.61
CA ASP A 232 66.65 48.49 11.19
C ASP A 232 66.19 49.85 11.75
N THR A 233 65.26 50.55 11.08
CA THR A 233 64.69 51.79 11.64
C THR A 233 63.80 51.53 12.84
N VAL A 234 62.99 50.47 12.86
CA VAL A 234 62.24 50.03 14.05
C VAL A 234 63.21 49.70 15.20
N GLN A 235 64.22 48.87 14.99
CA GLN A 235 65.24 48.60 16.02
C GLN A 235 65.98 49.87 16.48
N THR A 236 66.18 50.84 15.59
CA THR A 236 66.82 52.12 15.94
C THR A 236 65.88 52.99 16.77
N LEU A 237 64.58 52.99 16.47
CA LEU A 237 63.54 53.66 17.25
C LEU A 237 63.31 52.98 18.61
N GLU A 238 63.38 51.65 18.70
CA GLU A 238 63.39 50.89 19.96
C GLU A 238 64.63 51.23 20.80
N LYS A 239 65.82 51.26 20.19
CA LYS A 239 67.06 51.70 20.86
C LYS A 239 66.93 53.15 21.35
N GLN A 240 66.35 54.05 20.56
CA GLN A 240 66.04 55.43 20.98
C GLN A 240 64.98 55.50 22.08
N LEU A 241 63.94 54.67 22.06
CA LEU A 241 62.95 54.56 23.13
C LEU A 241 63.63 54.11 24.43
N THR A 242 64.42 53.03 24.41
CA THR A 242 65.11 52.57 25.63
C THR A 242 66.16 53.56 26.14
N THR A 243 66.80 54.38 25.30
CA THR A 243 67.67 55.47 25.77
C THR A 243 66.86 56.65 26.30
N LYS A 244 65.76 57.06 25.67
CA LYS A 244 64.83 58.08 26.18
C LYS A 244 64.14 57.66 27.48
N GLU A 245 63.90 56.36 27.68
CA GLU A 245 63.31 55.81 28.89
C GLU A 245 64.33 55.67 30.02
N LYS A 246 65.60 55.36 29.70
CA LYS A 246 66.74 55.51 30.64
C LYS A 246 66.96 56.98 31.00
N GLU A 247 66.86 57.90 30.04
CA GLU A 247 66.92 59.35 30.26
C GLU A 247 65.74 59.82 31.12
N MET A 248 64.52 59.37 30.85
CA MET A 248 63.34 59.68 31.66
C MET A 248 63.48 59.13 33.10
N ASN A 249 64.03 57.93 33.28
CA ASN A 249 64.30 57.37 34.61
C ASN A 249 65.47 58.07 35.32
N ARG A 250 66.47 58.58 34.59
CA ARG A 250 67.52 59.47 35.10
C ARG A 250 66.93 60.83 35.51
N LEU A 251 66.05 61.40 34.70
CA LEU A 251 65.36 62.66 34.98
C LEU A 251 64.40 62.53 36.17
N ARG A 252 63.67 61.40 36.30
CA ARG A 252 62.91 61.07 37.53
C ARG A 252 63.83 61.06 38.75
N LYS A 253 64.98 60.36 38.68
CA LYS A 253 65.98 60.36 39.77
C LYS A 253 66.64 61.73 40.04
N MET A 254 66.71 62.61 39.06
CA MET A 254 67.16 64.00 39.24
C MET A 254 66.07 64.89 39.87
N LEU A 255 64.80 64.66 39.55
CA LEU A 255 63.64 65.33 40.17
C LEU A 255 63.43 64.87 41.62
N GLU A 256 63.64 63.58 41.90
CA GLU A 256 63.78 63.01 43.26
C GLU A 256 65.03 63.56 44.00
N GLY A 257 66.00 64.09 43.26
CA GLY A 257 67.25 64.68 43.76
C GLY A 257 67.18 66.19 44.07
N GLY A 258 66.01 66.83 43.94
CA GLY A 258 65.82 68.22 44.38
C GLY A 258 66.03 68.37 45.89
N ARG A 259 66.61 69.50 46.33
CA ARG A 259 66.76 69.78 47.78
C ARG A 259 65.38 69.78 48.45
N SER A 260 65.17 68.88 49.41
CA SER A 260 63.86 68.75 50.05
C SER A 260 63.45 70.03 50.79
N TYR A 261 62.14 70.30 50.81
CA TYR A 261 61.55 71.43 51.54
C TYR A 261 61.96 71.46 53.03
N ALA A 262 62.13 70.28 53.63
CA ALA A 262 62.60 70.11 55.01
C ALA A 262 64.05 70.55 55.26
N ALA A 263 64.88 70.68 54.21
CA ALA A 263 66.22 71.28 54.32
C ALA A 263 66.14 72.81 54.31
N VAL A 264 65.39 73.40 53.37
CA VAL A 264 65.21 74.87 53.27
C VAL A 264 64.53 75.45 54.51
N SER A 265 63.57 74.70 55.09
CA SER A 265 62.89 75.06 56.34
C SER A 265 63.82 75.15 57.58
N LYS A 266 65.01 74.54 57.54
CA LYS A 266 65.99 74.60 58.65
C LYS A 266 66.96 75.78 58.58
N ASP A 267 67.24 76.30 57.39
CA ASP A 267 68.25 77.35 57.19
C ASP A 267 67.63 78.76 57.12
N CYS A 268 66.30 78.89 57.20
CA CYS A 268 65.62 80.18 57.27
C CYS A 268 65.71 80.80 58.68
N VAL A 269 66.44 81.91 58.80
CA VAL A 269 66.84 82.54 60.08
C VAL A 269 65.70 83.31 60.80
N CYS A 270 64.47 83.29 60.25
CA CYS A 270 63.31 84.06 60.71
C CYS A 270 62.70 83.65 62.08
N LYS A 271 63.47 83.07 63.02
CA LYS A 271 63.03 82.67 64.37
C LYS A 271 63.54 83.56 65.51
N LYS A 272 63.64 84.88 65.27
CA LYS A 272 64.15 85.85 66.28
C LYS A 272 63.36 87.15 66.47
N LEU A 273 62.20 87.35 65.81
CA LEU A 273 61.37 88.56 66.00
C LEU A 273 59.95 88.30 66.55
N GLU A 274 59.55 87.05 66.76
CA GLU A 274 58.25 86.68 67.32
C GLU A 274 58.22 86.75 68.85
N LYS A 275 58.27 87.97 69.39
CA LYS A 275 57.95 88.22 70.81
C LYS A 275 57.14 89.51 71.11
N LYS A 276 56.69 90.23 70.08
CA LYS A 276 55.81 91.41 70.19
C LYS A 276 54.85 91.57 69.00
N ALA A 277 54.00 90.57 68.75
CA ALA A 277 52.79 90.70 67.94
C ALA A 277 51.68 89.82 68.56
N GLY A 278 50.41 90.15 68.30
CA GLY A 278 49.25 89.48 68.91
C GLY A 278 48.90 88.14 68.25
N ALA A 279 48.24 87.25 69.00
CA ALA A 279 47.79 85.95 68.51
C ALA A 279 46.39 86.04 67.88
N THR A 280 46.23 85.51 66.65
CA THR A 280 44.93 85.09 66.07
C THR A 280 45.00 84.12 64.87
N HIS A 281 46.17 83.71 64.35
CA HIS A 281 46.26 83.05 63.03
C HIS A 281 46.69 81.56 63.01
N ASP A 282 47.11 81.00 64.14
CA ASP A 282 47.93 79.76 64.21
C ASP A 282 47.13 78.43 64.24
N VAL A 283 45.83 78.47 63.91
CA VAL A 283 44.91 77.31 64.03
C VAL A 283 44.33 76.83 62.69
N MET A 284 44.32 77.69 61.66
CA MET A 284 43.58 77.40 60.42
C MET A 284 44.39 76.51 59.45
N GLU A 285 45.65 76.86 59.17
CA GLU A 285 46.50 76.15 58.20
C GLU A 285 46.77 74.68 58.59
N VAL A 286 46.89 74.39 59.89
CA VAL A 286 47.09 73.03 60.41
C VAL A 286 45.89 72.13 60.16
N ASN A 287 44.67 72.70 60.14
CA ASN A 287 43.46 71.95 59.80
C ASN A 287 43.36 71.71 58.29
N GLU A 288 43.62 72.72 57.45
CA GLU A 288 43.57 72.59 55.98
C GLU A 288 44.59 71.55 55.47
N MET A 289 45.83 71.57 55.98
CA MET A 289 46.82 70.54 55.62
C MET A 289 46.40 69.14 56.05
N ARG A 290 45.75 68.98 57.22
CA ARG A 290 45.25 67.68 57.69
C ARG A 290 44.08 67.18 56.83
N ILE A 291 43.17 68.07 56.42
CA ILE A 291 42.06 67.76 55.51
C ILE A 291 42.61 67.32 54.14
N LEU A 292 43.54 68.07 53.56
CA LEU A 292 44.18 67.74 52.28
C LEU A 292 44.96 66.41 52.32
N GLN A 293 45.62 66.10 53.44
CA GLN A 293 46.33 64.83 53.60
C GLN A 293 45.36 63.65 53.80
N GLN A 294 44.18 63.88 54.38
CA GLN A 294 43.15 62.86 54.51
C GLN A 294 42.42 62.60 53.18
N THR A 295 42.01 63.64 52.44
CA THR A 295 41.38 63.47 51.13
C THR A 295 42.33 62.83 50.11
N LYS A 296 43.63 63.09 50.17
CA LYS A 296 44.63 62.32 49.40
C LYS A 296 44.55 60.82 49.70
N LEU A 297 44.48 60.44 50.97
CA LEU A 297 44.50 59.04 51.39
C LEU A 297 43.18 58.32 51.02
N GLU A 298 42.06 59.04 51.11
CA GLU A 298 40.76 58.59 50.61
C GLU A 298 40.76 58.39 49.08
N LEU A 299 41.38 59.29 48.30
CA LEU A 299 41.55 59.14 46.85
C LEU A 299 42.49 57.98 46.47
N GLU A 300 43.59 57.78 47.21
CA GLU A 300 44.49 56.63 47.02
C GLU A 300 43.77 55.30 47.31
N GLN A 301 42.88 55.26 48.30
CA GLN A 301 42.03 54.10 48.56
C GLN A 301 40.97 53.89 47.47
N GLN A 302 40.25 54.93 47.04
CA GLN A 302 39.25 54.84 45.97
C GLN A 302 39.87 54.35 44.65
N LEU A 303 41.07 54.82 44.30
CA LEU A 303 41.82 54.33 43.12
C LEU A 303 42.16 52.84 43.23
N LYS A 304 42.56 52.39 44.42
CA LYS A 304 42.87 50.97 44.69
C LYS A 304 41.62 50.09 44.63
N GLU A 305 40.49 50.56 45.14
CA GLU A 305 39.21 49.87 45.03
C GLU A 305 38.69 49.82 43.59
N ALA A 306 38.87 50.88 42.81
CA ALA A 306 38.53 50.91 41.39
C ALA A 306 39.38 49.91 40.58
N LEU A 307 40.69 49.84 40.85
CA LEU A 307 41.59 48.85 40.25
C LEU A 307 41.20 47.41 40.63
N ASN A 308 40.83 47.15 41.88
CA ASN A 308 40.35 45.82 42.29
C ASN A 308 39.05 45.45 41.53
N LYS A 309 38.06 46.35 41.50
CA LYS A 309 36.81 46.15 40.75
C LYS A 309 37.05 45.91 39.26
N GLN A 310 38.07 46.56 38.67
CA GLN A 310 38.50 46.30 37.28
C GLN A 310 39.11 44.90 37.10
N HIS A 311 39.92 44.43 38.04
CA HIS A 311 40.48 43.06 38.00
C HIS A 311 39.39 41.99 38.19
N ASP A 312 38.43 42.22 39.08
CA ASP A 312 37.29 41.33 39.29
C ASP A 312 36.41 41.25 38.02
N ALA A 313 36.10 42.40 37.41
CA ALA A 313 35.38 42.46 36.14
C ALA A 313 36.15 41.76 34.99
N MET A 314 37.48 41.93 34.93
CA MET A 314 38.32 41.23 33.95
C MET A 314 38.36 39.71 34.20
N SER A 315 38.38 39.27 35.47
CA SER A 315 38.29 37.85 35.84
C SER A 315 36.94 37.25 35.46
N GLN A 316 35.84 37.99 35.64
CA GLN A 316 34.51 37.57 35.17
C GLN A 316 34.44 37.51 33.65
N ALA A 317 34.97 38.51 32.93
CA ALA A 317 35.03 38.51 31.47
C ALA A 317 35.83 37.32 30.92
N MET A 318 36.98 36.98 31.53
CA MET A 318 37.78 35.80 31.14
C MET A 318 37.04 34.48 31.40
N LYS A 319 36.26 34.37 32.50
CA LYS A 319 35.42 33.19 32.77
C LYS A 319 34.25 33.06 31.79
N LEU A 320 33.63 34.18 31.41
CA LEU A 320 32.59 34.21 30.39
C LEU A 320 33.15 33.87 29.01
N ALA A 321 34.34 34.35 28.65
CA ALA A 321 35.03 33.97 27.42
C ALA A 321 35.33 32.46 27.38
N ALA A 322 35.83 31.88 28.47
CA ALA A 322 36.06 30.44 28.58
C ALA A 322 34.77 29.62 28.44
N ARG A 323 33.66 30.05 29.08
CA ARG A 323 32.37 29.35 28.94
C ARG A 323 31.76 29.53 27.55
N ASN A 324 32.00 30.66 26.88
CA ASN A 324 31.64 30.82 25.47
C ASN A 324 32.44 29.87 24.57
N GLU A 325 33.75 29.67 24.82
CA GLU A 325 34.57 28.69 24.08
C GLU A 325 34.12 27.24 24.31
N GLU A 326 33.56 26.91 25.48
CA GLU A 326 32.87 25.65 25.73
C GLU A 326 31.54 25.55 24.98
N LEU A 327 30.67 26.58 25.04
CA LEU A 327 29.40 26.62 24.31
C LEU A 327 29.62 26.55 22.79
N GLU A 328 30.67 27.17 22.26
CA GLU A 328 31.06 27.02 20.85
C GLU A 328 31.52 25.60 20.50
N LYS A 329 31.99 24.79 21.45
CA LYS A 329 32.30 23.37 21.23
C LYS A 329 31.03 22.53 21.32
N GLU A 330 30.22 22.73 22.36
CA GLU A 330 28.91 22.09 22.52
C GLU A 330 28.01 22.30 21.29
N LEU A 331 27.99 23.51 20.72
CA LEU A 331 27.27 23.81 19.47
C LEU A 331 27.86 23.09 18.25
N ARG A 332 29.19 23.07 18.09
CA ARG A 332 29.84 22.32 16.99
C ARG A 332 29.60 20.82 17.09
N ASP A 333 29.57 20.26 18.30
CA ASP A 333 29.27 18.85 18.52
C ASP A 333 27.80 18.55 18.19
N ILE A 334 26.87 19.46 18.53
CA ILE A 334 25.46 19.39 18.10
C ILE A 334 25.33 19.45 16.57
N ASP A 335 26.05 20.34 15.88
CA ASP A 335 26.07 20.42 14.41
C ASP A 335 26.56 19.10 13.78
N HIS A 336 27.60 18.47 14.35
CA HIS A 336 28.10 17.18 13.86
C HIS A 336 27.10 16.04 14.10
N VAL A 337 26.39 16.03 15.23
CA VAL A 337 25.31 15.06 15.49
C VAL A 337 24.13 15.29 14.56
N ALA A 338 23.74 16.54 14.30
CA ALA A 338 22.67 16.88 13.37
C ALA A 338 23.00 16.40 11.94
N LEU A 339 24.21 16.67 11.44
CA LEU A 339 24.68 16.20 10.13
C LEU A 339 24.76 14.66 10.05
N ALA A 340 25.13 13.98 11.14
CA ALA A 340 25.14 12.52 11.19
C ALA A 340 23.71 11.94 11.12
N VAL A 341 22.77 12.49 11.89
CA VAL A 341 21.35 12.09 11.87
C VAL A 341 20.73 12.40 10.50
N GLU A 342 21.07 13.52 9.87
CA GLU A 342 20.61 13.85 8.51
C GLU A 342 21.16 12.85 7.49
N ALA A 343 22.44 12.45 7.59
CA ALA A 343 23.04 11.44 6.72
C ALA A 343 22.39 10.06 6.88
N ASP A 344 22.10 9.63 8.11
CA ASP A 344 21.40 8.36 8.38
C ASP A 344 19.95 8.38 7.90
N CYS A 345 19.22 9.49 8.12
CA CYS A 345 17.89 9.69 7.56
C CYS A 345 17.88 9.65 6.02
N ASN A 346 18.83 10.35 5.37
CA ASN A 346 19.00 10.32 3.92
C ASN A 346 19.36 8.91 3.40
N SER A 347 20.14 8.13 4.16
CA SER A 347 20.44 6.72 3.87
C SER A 347 19.19 5.83 3.96
N ALA A 348 18.40 5.99 5.02
CA ALA A 348 17.16 5.26 5.24
C ALA A 348 16.10 5.59 4.16
N VAL A 349 15.91 6.86 3.83
CA VAL A 349 15.03 7.31 2.73
C VAL A 349 15.48 6.72 1.39
N LYS A 350 16.80 6.68 1.12
CA LYS A 350 17.35 6.10 -0.11
C LYS A 350 17.11 4.60 -0.23
N GLU A 351 17.22 3.83 0.86
CA GLU A 351 16.90 2.39 0.83
C GLU A 351 15.39 2.13 0.80
N ASN A 352 14.58 3.00 1.43
CA ASN A 352 13.12 2.92 1.32
C ASN A 352 12.65 3.23 -0.12
N ASN A 353 13.21 4.25 -0.77
CA ASN A 353 12.95 4.53 -2.19
C ASN A 353 13.34 3.35 -3.09
N ARG A 354 14.50 2.72 -2.87
CA ARG A 354 14.87 1.45 -3.55
C ARG A 354 13.86 0.34 -3.29
N ARG A 355 13.29 0.25 -2.08
CA ARG A 355 12.24 -0.72 -1.74
C ARG A 355 10.93 -0.41 -2.46
N VAL A 356 10.56 0.85 -2.60
CA VAL A 356 9.40 1.32 -3.38
C VAL A 356 9.58 0.98 -4.86
N CYS A 357 10.74 1.27 -5.47
CA CYS A 357 11.00 0.87 -6.87
C CYS A 357 10.88 -0.64 -7.08
N ARG A 358 11.46 -1.46 -6.19
CA ARG A 358 11.33 -2.94 -6.21
C ARG A 358 9.92 -3.47 -5.91
N LEU A 359 8.99 -2.60 -5.48
CA LEU A 359 7.56 -2.92 -5.35
C LEU A 359 6.76 -2.41 -6.55
N GLN A 360 7.17 -1.31 -7.18
CA GLN A 360 6.63 -0.80 -8.44
C GLN A 360 6.95 -1.76 -9.60
N GLU A 361 8.21 -2.18 -9.75
CA GLU A 361 8.64 -3.21 -10.72
C GLU A 361 7.77 -4.48 -10.60
N LYS A 362 7.53 -4.95 -9.37
CA LYS A 362 6.68 -6.12 -9.11
C LYS A 362 5.20 -5.88 -9.36
N LEU A 363 4.71 -4.65 -9.17
CA LEU A 363 3.34 -4.29 -9.50
C LEU A 363 3.15 -4.24 -11.02
N GLU A 364 4.14 -3.75 -11.77
CA GLU A 364 4.18 -3.76 -13.23
C GLU A 364 4.27 -5.20 -13.79
N ASP A 365 5.10 -6.08 -13.20
CA ASP A 365 5.13 -7.52 -13.51
C ASP A 365 3.77 -8.19 -13.28
N VAL A 366 3.12 -7.94 -12.14
CA VAL A 366 1.80 -8.51 -11.83
C VAL A 366 0.71 -7.92 -12.72
N MET A 367 0.74 -6.61 -13.00
CA MET A 367 -0.21 -5.97 -13.92
C MET A 367 -0.05 -6.49 -15.34
N THR A 368 1.17 -6.72 -15.84
CA THR A 368 1.38 -7.31 -17.17
C THR A 368 0.93 -8.76 -17.23
N GLN A 369 1.11 -9.56 -16.15
CA GLN A 369 0.51 -10.89 -16.04
C GLN A 369 -1.02 -10.86 -16.05
N VAL A 370 -1.66 -9.93 -15.32
CA VAL A 370 -3.12 -9.74 -15.37
C VAL A 370 -3.58 -9.42 -16.79
N HIS A 371 -2.93 -8.49 -17.50
CA HIS A 371 -3.27 -8.18 -18.89
C HIS A 371 -3.05 -9.36 -19.86
N VAL A 372 -2.17 -10.30 -19.57
CA VAL A 372 -2.01 -11.54 -20.36
C VAL A 372 -3.16 -12.50 -20.06
N LEU A 373 -3.44 -12.76 -18.78
CA LEU A 373 -4.56 -13.63 -18.35
C LEU A 373 -5.92 -13.09 -18.80
N GLU A 374 -6.12 -11.77 -18.84
CA GLU A 374 -7.32 -11.14 -19.39
C GLU A 374 -7.44 -11.38 -20.91
N ARG A 375 -6.34 -11.30 -21.66
CA ARG A 375 -6.34 -11.59 -23.11
C ARG A 375 -6.67 -13.05 -23.36
N GLU A 376 -6.02 -13.97 -22.65
CA GLU A 376 -6.31 -15.41 -22.70
C GLU A 376 -7.78 -15.69 -22.36
N LEU A 377 -8.30 -15.09 -21.29
CA LEU A 377 -9.72 -15.18 -20.91
C LEU A 377 -10.66 -14.60 -21.99
N THR A 378 -10.26 -13.59 -22.76
CA THR A 378 -11.05 -13.11 -23.91
C THR A 378 -10.98 -14.02 -25.14
N VAL A 379 -9.91 -14.81 -25.31
CA VAL A 379 -9.81 -15.83 -26.36
C VAL A 379 -10.70 -17.02 -26.00
N GLU A 380 -10.54 -17.57 -24.79
CA GLU A 380 -11.41 -18.64 -24.24
C GLU A 380 -12.91 -18.26 -24.31
N ARG A 381 -13.26 -17.00 -23.99
CA ARG A 381 -14.65 -16.52 -24.12
C ARG A 381 -15.17 -16.49 -25.56
N ARG A 382 -14.31 -16.27 -26.56
CA ARG A 382 -14.68 -16.34 -27.99
C ARG A 382 -14.83 -17.78 -28.45
N GLU A 383 -13.90 -18.66 -28.11
CA GLU A 383 -13.99 -20.10 -28.42
C GLU A 383 -15.25 -20.72 -27.80
N VAL A 384 -15.59 -20.36 -26.55
CA VAL A 384 -16.85 -20.76 -25.89
C VAL A 384 -18.09 -20.13 -26.55
N GLN A 385 -18.00 -19.00 -27.25
CA GLN A 385 -19.10 -18.45 -28.05
C GLN A 385 -19.24 -19.15 -29.41
N GLU A 386 -18.14 -19.45 -30.09
CA GLU A 386 -18.11 -20.18 -31.36
C GLU A 386 -18.64 -21.61 -31.18
N LEU A 387 -18.14 -22.35 -30.18
CA LEU A 387 -18.63 -23.69 -29.83
C LEU A 387 -20.12 -23.70 -29.41
N ARG A 388 -20.66 -22.58 -28.90
CA ARG A 388 -22.11 -22.43 -28.65
C ARG A 388 -22.90 -22.21 -29.93
N ALA A 389 -22.39 -21.39 -30.85
CA ALA A 389 -23.01 -21.17 -32.15
C ALA A 389 -23.08 -22.48 -32.96
N ASP A 390 -21.98 -23.26 -32.98
CA ASP A 390 -21.93 -24.59 -33.61
C ASP A 390 -22.92 -25.56 -32.96
N LEU A 391 -22.97 -25.60 -31.63
CA LEU A 391 -23.93 -26.43 -30.90
C LEU A 391 -25.39 -26.04 -31.23
N GLU A 392 -25.69 -24.76 -31.43
CA GLU A 392 -27.01 -24.28 -31.84
C GLU A 392 -27.33 -24.56 -33.32
N ALA A 393 -26.33 -24.50 -34.21
CA ALA A 393 -26.44 -24.94 -35.59
C ALA A 393 -26.77 -26.45 -35.67
N CYS A 394 -25.99 -27.31 -35.00
CA CYS A 394 -26.28 -28.75 -34.94
C CYS A 394 -27.64 -29.06 -34.27
N ARG A 395 -28.08 -28.26 -33.28
CA ARG A 395 -29.44 -28.37 -32.73
C ARG A 395 -30.51 -27.97 -33.74
N LEU A 396 -30.27 -26.96 -34.58
CA LEU A 396 -31.19 -26.55 -35.64
C LEU A 396 -31.29 -27.61 -36.75
N GLU A 397 -30.15 -28.17 -37.18
CA GLU A 397 -30.10 -29.32 -38.09
C GLU A 397 -30.84 -30.53 -37.52
N LYS A 398 -30.62 -30.89 -36.25
CA LYS A 398 -31.36 -31.97 -35.59
C LYS A 398 -32.88 -31.73 -35.63
N ARG A 399 -33.34 -30.50 -35.38
CA ARG A 399 -34.78 -30.14 -35.50
C ARG A 399 -35.29 -30.21 -36.94
N ASN A 400 -34.45 -29.88 -37.93
CA ASN A 400 -34.80 -30.01 -39.35
C ASN A 400 -34.94 -31.49 -39.75
N ILE A 401 -33.96 -32.32 -39.40
CA ILE A 401 -33.95 -33.77 -39.66
C ILE A 401 -35.12 -34.47 -38.94
N GLN A 402 -35.43 -34.06 -37.71
CA GLN A 402 -36.58 -34.58 -36.99
C GLN A 402 -37.90 -34.23 -37.69
N ARG A 403 -38.10 -32.98 -38.15
CA ARG A 403 -39.29 -32.59 -38.90
C ARG A 403 -39.44 -33.32 -40.25
N THR A 404 -38.35 -33.60 -40.96
CA THR A 404 -38.42 -34.40 -42.20
C THR A 404 -38.68 -35.88 -41.92
N LEU A 405 -38.18 -36.42 -40.81
CA LEU A 405 -38.52 -37.78 -40.35
C LEU A 405 -40.01 -37.88 -39.96
N GLU A 406 -40.54 -36.87 -39.25
CA GLU A 406 -41.96 -36.80 -38.88
C GLU A 406 -42.86 -36.73 -40.14
N SER A 407 -42.54 -35.87 -41.11
CA SER A 407 -43.25 -35.81 -42.42
C SER A 407 -43.25 -37.16 -43.14
N THR A 408 -42.08 -37.78 -43.29
CA THR A 408 -41.97 -39.08 -44.00
C THR A 408 -42.62 -40.24 -43.25
N LEU A 409 -42.76 -40.16 -41.93
CA LEU A 409 -43.54 -41.11 -41.13
C LEU A 409 -45.05 -40.91 -41.30
N ASP A 410 -45.55 -39.67 -41.36
CA ASP A 410 -46.95 -39.38 -41.67
C ASP A 410 -47.32 -39.70 -43.12
N GLU A 411 -46.43 -39.45 -44.09
CA GLU A 411 -46.57 -39.90 -45.48
C GLU A 411 -46.64 -41.43 -45.56
N LYS A 412 -45.73 -42.14 -44.86
CA LYS A 412 -45.76 -43.60 -44.75
C LYS A 412 -47.05 -44.10 -44.09
N LYS A 413 -47.55 -43.40 -43.07
CA LYS A 413 -48.82 -43.73 -42.41
C LYS A 413 -50.00 -43.56 -43.37
N GLN A 414 -50.10 -42.43 -44.05
CA GLN A 414 -51.13 -42.19 -45.08
C GLN A 414 -51.08 -43.24 -46.20
N MET A 415 -49.89 -43.64 -46.64
CA MET A 415 -49.72 -44.73 -47.62
C MET A 415 -50.16 -46.09 -47.04
N THR A 416 -49.88 -46.36 -45.76
CA THR A 416 -50.32 -47.59 -45.08
C THR A 416 -51.84 -47.62 -44.92
N ASP A 417 -52.46 -46.52 -44.50
CA ASP A 417 -53.91 -46.38 -44.38
C ASP A 417 -54.59 -46.49 -45.75
N ARG A 418 -53.96 -45.98 -46.82
CA ARG A 418 -54.45 -46.11 -48.20
C ARG A 418 -54.29 -47.53 -48.75
N ILE A 419 -53.24 -48.26 -48.38
CA ILE A 419 -53.11 -49.70 -48.65
C ILE A 419 -54.20 -50.47 -47.90
N ASN A 420 -54.42 -50.20 -46.62
CA ASN A 420 -55.49 -50.83 -45.83
C ASN A 420 -56.88 -50.56 -46.45
N GLN A 421 -57.17 -49.33 -46.91
CA GLN A 421 -58.39 -49.01 -47.65
C GLN A 421 -58.52 -49.81 -48.95
N LEU A 422 -57.43 -49.92 -49.73
CA LEU A 422 -57.42 -50.74 -50.95
C LEU A 422 -57.62 -52.23 -50.65
N THR A 423 -57.04 -52.78 -49.59
CA THR A 423 -57.27 -54.17 -49.16
C THR A 423 -58.71 -54.39 -48.66
N ILE A 424 -59.34 -53.40 -48.01
CA ILE A 424 -60.77 -53.46 -47.65
C ILE A 424 -61.64 -53.42 -48.91
N ILE A 425 -61.32 -52.58 -49.91
CA ILE A 425 -62.02 -52.53 -51.19
C ILE A 425 -61.85 -53.85 -51.95
N GLU A 426 -60.63 -54.38 -52.04
CA GLU A 426 -60.31 -55.69 -52.63
C GLU A 426 -61.08 -56.82 -51.94
N LYS A 427 -61.12 -56.84 -50.60
CA LYS A 427 -61.93 -57.82 -49.86
C LYS A 427 -63.42 -57.67 -50.17
N ASN A 428 -63.96 -56.45 -50.14
CA ASN A 428 -65.37 -56.20 -50.45
C ASN A 428 -65.72 -56.61 -51.90
N LEU A 429 -64.81 -56.39 -52.85
CA LEU A 429 -64.95 -56.85 -54.24
C LEU A 429 -64.86 -58.38 -54.35
N ASN A 430 -63.98 -59.03 -53.59
CA ASN A 430 -63.90 -60.50 -53.55
C ASN A 430 -65.12 -61.13 -52.85
N ASP A 431 -65.66 -60.52 -51.80
CA ASP A 431 -66.92 -60.92 -51.15
C ASP A 431 -68.13 -60.69 -52.07
N GLU A 432 -68.11 -59.65 -52.91
CA GLU A 432 -69.13 -59.37 -53.94
C GLU A 432 -69.02 -60.32 -55.14
N ILE A 433 -67.82 -60.59 -55.66
CA ILE A 433 -67.57 -61.66 -56.64
C ILE A 433 -68.05 -62.99 -56.05
N GLY A 434 -67.73 -63.28 -54.79
CA GLY A 434 -68.22 -64.45 -54.07
C GLY A 434 -69.75 -64.48 -53.90
N ARG A 435 -70.45 -63.34 -53.84
CA ARG A 435 -71.92 -63.28 -53.93
C ARG A 435 -72.40 -63.56 -55.34
N LEU A 436 -71.86 -62.87 -56.35
CA LEU A 436 -72.25 -62.99 -57.75
C LEU A 436 -71.98 -64.38 -58.34
N THR A 437 -70.94 -65.08 -57.90
CA THR A 437 -70.71 -66.49 -58.23
C THR A 437 -71.81 -67.37 -57.64
N ARG A 438 -72.11 -67.24 -56.34
CA ARG A 438 -73.21 -67.98 -55.69
C ARG A 438 -74.58 -67.64 -56.28
N GLU A 439 -74.79 -66.40 -56.73
CA GLU A 439 -76.02 -65.99 -57.42
C GLU A 439 -76.09 -66.56 -58.84
N ASN A 440 -74.98 -66.64 -59.58
CA ASN A 440 -74.92 -67.32 -60.88
C ASN A 440 -75.10 -68.84 -60.78
N GLU A 441 -74.55 -69.49 -59.74
CA GLU A 441 -74.81 -70.89 -59.41
C GLU A 441 -76.31 -71.09 -59.08
N SER A 442 -76.88 -70.21 -58.25
CA SER A 442 -78.32 -70.22 -57.94
C SER A 442 -79.20 -70.00 -59.19
N ARG A 443 -78.81 -69.10 -60.09
CA ARG A 443 -79.52 -68.80 -61.36
C ARG A 443 -79.37 -69.92 -62.39
N THR A 444 -78.28 -70.69 -62.39
CA THR A 444 -78.10 -71.83 -63.31
C THR A 444 -78.86 -73.08 -62.85
N GLN A 445 -79.13 -73.25 -61.55
CA GLN A 445 -80.01 -74.31 -61.06
C GLN A 445 -81.51 -74.05 -61.30
N ALA A 446 -81.94 -72.79 -61.46
CA ALA A 446 -83.34 -72.36 -61.41
C ALA A 446 -83.95 -71.87 -62.75
N SER A 447 -83.29 -72.09 -63.89
CA SER A 447 -83.75 -71.58 -65.21
C SER A 447 -84.39 -72.66 -66.09
N LYS A 448 -85.56 -73.16 -65.67
CA LYS A 448 -86.56 -73.79 -66.55
C LYS A 448 -87.96 -73.32 -66.17
N ASN A 449 -88.70 -72.88 -67.20
CA ASN A 449 -90.13 -72.55 -67.24
C ASN A 449 -90.54 -71.07 -67.03
N HIS A 450 -91.33 -70.60 -68.00
CA HIS A 450 -92.28 -69.47 -68.03
C HIS A 450 -91.82 -67.98 -68.14
N LEU A 451 -92.10 -67.46 -69.34
CA LEU A 451 -92.37 -66.06 -69.75
C LEU A 451 -93.27 -65.27 -68.78
N GLY A 452 -93.18 -63.92 -68.79
CA GLY A 452 -94.28 -63.06 -68.33
C GLY A 452 -94.03 -61.56 -68.07
N GLU A 453 -93.80 -60.74 -69.11
CA GLU A 453 -94.36 -59.38 -69.33
C GLU A 453 -94.48 -58.31 -68.17
N LYS A 454 -93.82 -57.13 -68.28
CA LYS A 454 -94.41 -55.73 -68.28
C LYS A 454 -93.52 -54.53 -67.79
N TYR A 455 -93.51 -53.48 -68.62
CA TYR A 455 -93.35 -52.00 -68.44
C TYR A 455 -92.68 -51.30 -67.22
N GLY A 456 -91.68 -50.43 -67.50
CA GLY A 456 -91.86 -48.96 -67.65
C GLY A 456 -91.46 -47.96 -66.51
N VAL A 457 -91.30 -46.66 -66.88
CA VAL A 457 -91.25 -45.42 -66.04
C VAL A 457 -89.93 -45.16 -65.23
N ASP A 458 -89.33 -43.96 -65.13
CA ASP A 458 -89.36 -42.71 -65.92
C ASP A 458 -88.13 -41.80 -65.66
N HIS A 459 -87.98 -40.71 -66.43
CA HIS A 459 -86.87 -39.74 -66.30
C HIS A 459 -87.31 -38.28 -66.62
N GLN A 460 -87.76 -37.49 -65.64
CA GLN A 460 -87.66 -36.01 -65.66
C GLN A 460 -88.17 -35.29 -64.40
N THR A 461 -87.34 -34.42 -63.81
CA THR A 461 -87.78 -33.11 -63.28
C THR A 461 -86.57 -32.19 -63.05
N MET A 462 -86.58 -31.00 -63.65
CA MET A 462 -85.63 -29.91 -63.33
C MET A 462 -86.36 -28.56 -63.36
N ALA A 463 -85.78 -27.59 -62.64
CA ALA A 463 -86.09 -26.16 -62.63
C ALA A 463 -87.50 -25.75 -62.17
N LYS A 464 -87.59 -25.25 -60.91
CA LYS A 464 -88.30 -23.99 -60.60
C LYS A 464 -88.02 -23.27 -59.26
N ASP A 465 -87.09 -23.75 -58.42
CA ASP A 465 -86.77 -23.14 -57.10
C ASP A 465 -85.42 -22.38 -57.04
N VAL A 466 -85.04 -21.65 -58.10
CA VAL A 466 -83.65 -21.14 -58.27
C VAL A 466 -83.53 -19.60 -58.26
N GLU A 467 -84.64 -18.85 -58.23
CA GLU A 467 -84.61 -17.40 -58.50
C GLU A 467 -84.80 -16.46 -57.30
N ILE A 468 -85.40 -16.89 -56.17
CA ILE A 468 -85.59 -15.99 -55.00
C ILE A 468 -84.46 -16.08 -53.96
N THR A 469 -83.64 -17.13 -53.99
CA THR A 469 -82.49 -17.31 -53.09
C THR A 469 -81.26 -16.56 -53.57
N LYS A 470 -81.09 -16.42 -54.89
CA LYS A 470 -79.89 -15.81 -55.51
C LYS A 470 -79.65 -14.38 -55.07
N ASP A 471 -80.67 -13.52 -55.10
CA ASP A 471 -80.49 -12.09 -54.83
C ASP A 471 -80.13 -11.80 -53.37
N ALA A 472 -80.70 -12.57 -52.42
CA ALA A 472 -80.30 -12.51 -51.02
C ALA A 472 -78.84 -12.95 -50.82
N THR A 473 -78.42 -14.05 -51.47
CA THR A 473 -77.02 -14.52 -51.39
C THR A 473 -76.05 -13.59 -52.12
N ASN A 474 -76.44 -12.99 -53.25
CA ASN A 474 -75.62 -12.04 -54.00
C ASN A 474 -75.41 -10.76 -53.19
N LEU A 475 -76.45 -10.24 -52.52
CA LEU A 475 -76.32 -9.00 -51.74
C LEU A 475 -75.46 -9.19 -50.48
N ASP A 476 -75.49 -10.37 -49.85
CA ASP A 476 -74.59 -10.69 -48.73
C ASP A 476 -73.15 -10.96 -49.21
N MET A 477 -72.99 -11.75 -50.29
CA MET A 477 -71.69 -12.04 -50.88
C MET A 477 -71.01 -10.78 -51.41
N GLN A 478 -71.75 -9.86 -52.04
CA GLN A 478 -71.23 -8.57 -52.48
C GLN A 478 -70.78 -7.73 -51.27
N ARG A 479 -71.58 -7.64 -50.20
CA ARG A 479 -71.18 -6.89 -48.99
C ARG A 479 -69.90 -7.43 -48.37
N ARG A 480 -69.74 -8.77 -48.34
CA ARG A 480 -68.53 -9.44 -47.83
C ARG A 480 -67.34 -9.32 -48.79
N ILE A 481 -67.58 -9.20 -50.09
CA ILE A 481 -66.56 -8.84 -51.10
C ILE A 481 -66.12 -7.38 -50.89
N ASP A 482 -67.04 -6.45 -50.63
CA ASP A 482 -66.73 -5.04 -50.41
C ASP A 482 -65.97 -4.82 -49.08
N GLU A 483 -66.36 -5.52 -48.01
CA GLU A 483 -65.59 -5.59 -46.76
C GLU A 483 -64.19 -6.20 -46.96
N ALA A 484 -64.08 -7.29 -47.72
CA ALA A 484 -62.79 -7.89 -48.06
C ALA A 484 -61.93 -6.94 -48.91
N ASN A 485 -62.52 -6.21 -49.86
CA ASN A 485 -61.83 -5.21 -50.68
C ASN A 485 -61.33 -4.03 -49.82
N LEU A 486 -62.11 -3.57 -48.84
CA LEU A 486 -61.70 -2.57 -47.86
C LEU A 486 -60.55 -3.07 -46.96
N GLN A 487 -60.60 -4.33 -46.51
CA GLN A 487 -59.50 -4.96 -45.78
C GLN A 487 -58.25 -5.13 -46.65
N ILE A 488 -58.39 -5.54 -47.91
CA ILE A 488 -57.30 -5.64 -48.88
C ILE A 488 -56.67 -4.27 -49.14
N ALA A 489 -57.46 -3.21 -49.32
CA ALA A 489 -56.94 -1.85 -49.49
C ALA A 489 -56.21 -1.35 -48.24
N SER A 490 -56.75 -1.62 -47.04
CA SER A 490 -56.10 -1.32 -45.75
C SER A 490 -54.76 -2.06 -45.59
N LEU A 491 -54.72 -3.35 -45.94
CA LEU A 491 -53.52 -4.17 -45.92
C LEU A 491 -52.50 -3.72 -46.98
N GLN A 492 -52.93 -3.38 -48.21
CA GLN A 492 -52.07 -2.82 -49.25
C GLN A 492 -51.45 -1.49 -48.83
N GLN A 493 -52.23 -0.58 -48.22
CA GLN A 493 -51.73 0.70 -47.71
C GLN A 493 -50.84 0.52 -46.46
N SER A 494 -50.95 -0.60 -45.75
CA SER A 494 -50.05 -0.96 -44.65
C SER A 494 -48.76 -1.61 -45.17
N ILE A 495 -48.85 -2.48 -46.17
CA ILE A 495 -47.71 -3.03 -46.92
C ILE A 495 -46.90 -1.89 -47.54
N GLN A 496 -47.51 -0.97 -48.28
CA GLN A 496 -46.80 0.18 -48.88
C GLN A 496 -46.04 1.03 -47.83
N ARG A 497 -46.56 1.16 -46.60
CA ARG A 497 -45.84 1.83 -45.50
C ARG A 497 -44.66 0.99 -45.01
N LEU A 498 -44.86 -0.31 -44.76
CA LEU A 498 -43.78 -1.24 -44.39
C LEU A 498 -42.72 -1.39 -45.49
N GLU A 499 -43.09 -1.24 -46.77
CA GLU A 499 -42.15 -1.21 -47.90
C GLU A 499 -41.36 0.10 -47.96
N ALA A 500 -42.01 1.25 -47.71
CA ALA A 500 -41.33 2.53 -47.59
C ALA A 500 -40.37 2.57 -46.37
N GLU A 501 -40.78 2.00 -45.24
CA GLU A 501 -39.93 1.83 -44.05
C GLU A 501 -38.78 0.87 -44.32
N ARG A 502 -39.04 -0.31 -44.91
CA ARG A 502 -38.01 -1.27 -45.37
C ARG A 502 -36.99 -0.58 -46.27
N ASP A 503 -37.44 0.18 -47.28
CA ASP A 503 -36.55 0.79 -48.24
C ASP A 503 -35.84 2.03 -47.69
N HIS A 504 -36.42 2.72 -46.69
CA HIS A 504 -35.72 3.71 -45.88
C HIS A 504 -34.60 3.08 -45.05
N TYR A 505 -34.90 2.06 -44.23
CA TYR A 505 -33.87 1.35 -43.44
C TYR A 505 -32.82 0.65 -44.32
N ARG A 506 -33.20 0.16 -45.50
CA ARG A 506 -32.27 -0.38 -46.49
C ARG A 506 -31.35 0.69 -47.06
N LYS A 507 -31.85 1.91 -47.26
CA LYS A 507 -31.06 3.05 -47.73
C LYS A 507 -30.12 3.57 -46.64
N GLU A 508 -30.58 3.67 -45.40
CA GLU A 508 -29.73 3.99 -44.24
C GLU A 508 -28.67 2.89 -43.99
N TYR A 509 -29.02 1.61 -44.12
CA TYR A 509 -28.05 0.53 -44.06
C TYR A 509 -27.00 0.60 -45.18
N ILE A 510 -27.38 1.00 -46.40
CA ILE A 510 -26.44 1.25 -47.50
C ILE A 510 -25.54 2.46 -47.17
N ASN A 511 -26.11 3.57 -46.70
CA ASN A 511 -25.37 4.77 -46.28
C ASN A 511 -24.34 4.42 -45.17
N CYS A 512 -24.76 3.77 -44.09
CA CYS A 512 -23.88 3.32 -43.01
C CYS A 512 -22.80 2.37 -43.52
N ARG A 513 -23.14 1.42 -44.40
CA ARG A 513 -22.18 0.47 -44.99
C ARG A 513 -21.20 1.14 -45.97
N GLU A 514 -21.56 2.25 -46.60
CA GLU A 514 -20.67 3.00 -47.49
C GLU A 514 -19.77 3.96 -46.72
N GLU A 515 -20.27 4.60 -45.66
CA GLU A 515 -19.44 5.42 -44.77
C GLU A 515 -18.49 4.53 -43.94
N GLN A 516 -18.95 3.37 -43.45
CA GLN A 516 -18.08 2.37 -42.81
C GLN A 516 -17.06 1.78 -43.80
N ARG A 517 -17.38 1.69 -45.11
CA ARG A 517 -16.39 1.32 -46.13
C ARG A 517 -15.37 2.43 -46.36
N ARG A 518 -15.76 3.71 -46.35
CA ARG A 518 -14.83 4.85 -46.45
C ARG A 518 -13.89 4.98 -45.26
N VAL A 519 -14.38 4.70 -44.06
CA VAL A 519 -13.55 4.58 -42.85
C VAL A 519 -12.60 3.39 -43.03
N SER A 520 -13.14 2.19 -43.32
CA SER A 520 -12.33 0.99 -43.53
C SER A 520 -11.33 1.10 -44.69
N GLU A 521 -11.59 1.87 -45.74
CA GLU A 521 -10.65 2.11 -46.85
C GLU A 521 -9.48 3.02 -46.44
N LYS A 522 -9.71 4.01 -45.56
CA LYS A 522 -8.62 4.78 -44.94
C LYS A 522 -7.82 3.92 -43.97
N ASP A 523 -8.50 3.22 -43.07
CA ASP A 523 -7.88 2.31 -42.11
C ASP A 523 -7.07 1.23 -42.83
N ASN A 524 -7.58 0.69 -43.96
CA ASN A 524 -6.84 -0.26 -44.80
C ASN A 524 -5.61 0.36 -45.45
N VAL A 525 -5.58 1.65 -45.80
CA VAL A 525 -4.37 2.29 -46.35
C VAL A 525 -3.29 2.45 -45.28
N GLU A 526 -3.67 2.86 -44.06
CA GLU A 526 -2.73 2.94 -42.94
C GLU A 526 -2.28 1.54 -42.49
N LEU A 527 -3.19 0.57 -42.41
CA LEU A 527 -2.87 -0.84 -42.13
C LEU A 527 -2.01 -1.46 -43.24
N TRP A 528 -2.24 -1.18 -44.53
CA TRP A 528 -1.36 -1.66 -45.60
C TRP A 528 0.02 -1.03 -45.53
N THR A 529 0.12 0.25 -45.17
CA THR A 529 1.40 0.91 -44.92
C THR A 529 2.13 0.21 -43.77
N ARG A 530 1.43 -0.05 -42.66
CA ARG A 530 1.97 -0.75 -41.48
C ARG A 530 2.30 -2.22 -41.75
N ILE A 531 1.53 -2.92 -42.59
CA ILE A 531 1.80 -4.30 -43.03
C ILE A 531 3.03 -4.33 -43.96
N CYS A 532 3.24 -3.30 -44.79
CA CYS A 532 4.47 -3.18 -45.59
C CYS A 532 5.70 -2.88 -44.71
N GLU A 533 5.58 -2.04 -43.68
CA GLU A 533 6.63 -1.85 -42.68
C GLU A 533 6.95 -3.15 -41.93
N LEU A 534 5.93 -3.84 -41.42
CA LEU A 534 6.06 -5.11 -40.69
C LEU A 534 6.59 -6.24 -41.58
N LYS A 535 6.23 -6.30 -42.87
CA LYS A 535 6.82 -7.26 -43.83
C LYS A 535 8.28 -6.96 -44.13
N ARG A 536 8.67 -5.69 -44.21
CA ARG A 536 10.07 -5.28 -44.33
C ARG A 536 10.86 -5.62 -43.06
N GLU A 537 10.28 -5.43 -41.89
CA GLU A 537 10.89 -5.79 -40.61
C GLU A 537 10.96 -7.31 -40.42
N LEU A 538 9.94 -8.05 -40.83
CA LEU A 538 9.96 -9.52 -40.89
C LEU A 538 11.05 -10.01 -41.85
N GLY A 539 11.13 -9.47 -43.07
CA GLY A 539 12.19 -9.81 -44.03
C GLY A 539 13.60 -9.52 -43.50
N ASN A 540 13.79 -8.40 -42.78
CA ASN A 540 15.06 -8.10 -42.10
C ASN A 540 15.35 -9.13 -40.97
N LYS A 541 14.33 -9.64 -40.28
CA LYS A 541 14.48 -10.68 -39.23
C LYS A 541 14.68 -12.07 -39.81
N GLU A 542 14.05 -12.39 -40.94
CA GLU A 542 14.25 -13.63 -41.71
C GLU A 542 15.65 -13.66 -42.34
N GLN A 543 16.15 -12.52 -42.83
CA GLN A 543 17.54 -12.40 -43.27
C GLN A 543 18.50 -12.56 -42.08
N ALA A 544 18.26 -11.90 -40.94
CA ALA A 544 19.09 -12.08 -39.74
C ALA A 544 19.05 -13.52 -39.19
N LEU A 545 17.90 -14.21 -39.29
CA LEU A 545 17.78 -15.64 -38.98
C LEU A 545 18.55 -16.51 -39.97
N SER A 546 18.53 -16.18 -41.27
CA SER A 546 19.31 -16.87 -42.30
C SER A 546 20.82 -16.67 -42.09
N GLU A 547 21.24 -15.46 -41.71
CA GLU A 547 22.63 -15.16 -41.36
C GLU A 547 23.07 -15.87 -40.08
N ALA A 548 22.20 -15.97 -39.07
CA ALA A 548 22.44 -16.74 -37.84
C ALA A 548 22.45 -18.26 -38.08
N GLN A 549 21.57 -18.79 -38.93
CA GLN A 549 21.58 -20.20 -39.34
C GLN A 549 22.86 -20.53 -40.12
N ARG A 550 23.29 -19.67 -41.04
CA ARG A 550 24.56 -19.80 -41.77
C ARG A 550 25.76 -19.78 -40.82
N GLN A 551 25.75 -18.92 -39.79
CA GLN A 551 26.77 -18.93 -38.72
C GLN A 551 26.69 -20.20 -37.86
N GLN A 552 25.49 -20.73 -37.60
CA GLN A 552 25.30 -21.99 -36.88
C GLN A 552 25.80 -23.19 -37.70
N GLU A 553 25.63 -23.20 -39.01
CA GLU A 553 26.19 -24.20 -39.94
C GLU A 553 27.72 -24.10 -40.03
N GLU A 554 28.28 -22.89 -40.11
CA GLU A 554 29.73 -22.66 -40.03
C GLU A 554 30.32 -23.18 -38.71
N LEU A 555 29.69 -22.88 -37.57
CA LEU A 555 30.08 -23.40 -36.26
C LEU A 555 29.85 -24.91 -36.12
N TYR A 556 28.86 -25.47 -36.82
CA TYR A 556 28.63 -26.93 -36.85
C TYR A 556 29.72 -27.63 -37.65
N HIS A 557 30.16 -27.07 -38.78
CA HIS A 557 31.29 -27.59 -39.55
C HIS A 557 32.65 -27.37 -38.85
N GLU A 558 32.87 -26.26 -38.13
CA GLU A 558 34.04 -26.13 -37.24
C GLU A 558 34.01 -27.20 -36.13
N LYS A 559 32.84 -27.47 -35.54
CA LYS A 559 32.66 -28.56 -34.57
C LYS A 559 32.92 -29.93 -35.21
N GLU A 560 32.50 -30.18 -36.44
CA GLU A 560 32.77 -31.43 -37.16
C GLU A 560 34.26 -31.60 -37.50
N ASP A 561 34.96 -30.55 -37.94
CA ASP A 561 36.42 -30.58 -38.16
C ASP A 561 37.16 -30.82 -36.83
N LEU A 562 36.77 -30.12 -35.76
CA LEU A 562 37.29 -30.34 -34.41
C LEU A 562 37.02 -31.77 -33.91
N GLU A 563 35.85 -32.34 -34.19
CA GLU A 563 35.53 -33.74 -33.89
C GLU A 563 36.35 -34.72 -34.76
N VAL A 564 36.58 -34.44 -36.04
CA VAL A 564 37.44 -35.26 -36.92
C VAL A 564 38.90 -35.20 -36.46
N ARG A 565 39.38 -34.03 -36.01
CA ARG A 565 40.69 -33.85 -35.36
C ARG A 565 40.79 -34.60 -34.03
N LEU A 566 39.71 -34.64 -33.24
CA LEU A 566 39.63 -35.44 -32.01
C LEU A 566 39.58 -36.95 -32.28
N ARG A 567 38.86 -37.38 -33.33
CA ARG A 567 38.78 -38.79 -33.77
C ARG A 567 40.11 -39.27 -34.34
N THR A 568 40.83 -38.45 -35.10
CA THR A 568 42.18 -38.79 -35.60
C THR A 568 43.21 -38.84 -34.46
N TYR A 569 43.15 -37.95 -33.48
CA TYR A 569 43.98 -38.04 -32.26
C TYR A 569 43.71 -39.31 -31.43
N LYS A 570 42.46 -39.82 -31.40
CA LYS A 570 42.10 -41.07 -30.71
C LYS A 570 42.29 -42.33 -31.57
N GLY A 571 42.40 -42.20 -32.90
CA GLY A 571 42.44 -43.32 -33.85
C GLY A 571 43.76 -44.09 -33.89
N GLN A 572 44.86 -43.53 -33.37
CA GLN A 572 46.19 -44.17 -33.43
C GLN A 572 46.42 -45.27 -32.36
N GLN A 573 45.43 -45.62 -31.53
CA GLN A 573 45.62 -46.59 -30.45
C GLN A 573 44.46 -47.60 -30.26
N ARG A 574 44.14 -48.40 -31.30
CA ARG A 574 43.85 -49.85 -31.19
C ARG A 574 43.58 -50.48 -32.57
N GLN A 575 44.20 -51.63 -32.83
CA GLN A 575 44.20 -52.33 -34.13
C GLN A 575 44.07 -53.85 -33.90
N ALA A 576 42.92 -54.48 -34.21
CA ALA A 576 42.77 -55.95 -34.20
C ALA A 576 41.49 -56.50 -34.89
N CYS A 577 41.66 -57.58 -35.67
CA CYS A 577 40.74 -58.70 -36.00
C CYS A 577 39.24 -58.51 -36.33
N VAL A 578 38.98 -58.39 -37.64
CA VAL A 578 38.29 -59.32 -38.59
C VAL A 578 37.94 -60.79 -38.11
N PRO A 579 37.10 -61.62 -38.81
CA PRO A 579 35.65 -61.73 -38.52
C PRO A 579 35.03 -63.18 -38.53
N CYS A 580 33.70 -63.25 -38.29
CA CYS A 580 32.72 -64.19 -38.90
C CYS A 580 32.74 -65.73 -38.60
N ARG A 581 31.54 -66.30 -38.36
CA ARG A 581 30.85 -67.36 -39.17
C ARG A 581 30.26 -68.58 -38.42
N SER A 582 29.05 -68.95 -38.87
CA SER A 582 28.41 -70.31 -38.89
C SER A 582 28.12 -71.11 -37.61
N CYS A 583 26.85 -71.49 -37.47
CA CYS A 583 26.46 -72.89 -37.72
C CYS A 583 25.20 -72.94 -38.63
N SER A 584 24.96 -74.06 -39.32
CA SER A 584 23.91 -74.26 -40.34
C SER A 584 23.65 -75.77 -40.59
N LEU A 585 22.97 -76.13 -41.71
CA LEU A 585 22.63 -77.50 -42.21
C LEU A 585 21.30 -78.10 -41.63
N CYS A 586 20.43 -78.84 -42.37
CA CYS A 586 20.27 -79.04 -43.83
C CYS A 586 18.87 -79.59 -44.25
N LYS A 587 18.64 -79.79 -45.57
CA LYS A 587 17.48 -80.50 -46.23
C LYS A 587 17.99 -81.80 -46.94
N PRO A 588 17.36 -82.47 -47.95
CA PRO A 588 15.94 -82.77 -48.36
C PRO A 588 15.71 -84.31 -48.70
N VAL A 589 14.69 -84.70 -49.53
CA VAL A 589 14.58 -85.87 -50.51
C VAL A 589 13.23 -86.69 -50.49
N ARG A 590 12.95 -87.56 -51.49
CA ARG A 590 11.69 -88.29 -51.90
C ARG A 590 11.82 -89.85 -51.92
N ILE A 591 10.70 -90.61 -52.05
CA ILE A 591 10.43 -92.01 -52.62
C ILE A 591 9.34 -92.77 -51.76
N CYS A 592 8.37 -93.67 -52.15
CA CYS A 592 8.01 -94.65 -53.24
C CYS A 592 8.39 -96.15 -52.97
N THR A 593 7.76 -97.25 -53.46
CA THR A 593 6.77 -97.56 -54.55
C THR A 593 6.02 -98.93 -54.32
N CYS A 594 4.87 -99.19 -55.03
CA CYS A 594 4.18 -100.49 -55.37
C CYS A 594 3.75 -101.46 -54.23
N SER A 595 3.02 -102.60 -54.38
CA SER A 595 2.46 -103.45 -55.50
C SER A 595 0.93 -103.81 -55.25
N THR A 596 0.20 -104.87 -55.68
CA THR A 596 0.39 -106.21 -56.32
C THR A 596 -0.95 -106.76 -56.96
N GLY A 597 -0.98 -107.95 -57.58
CA GLY A 597 -2.16 -108.76 -58.05
C GLY A 597 -1.99 -110.28 -57.74
N PRO A 598 -2.57 -111.29 -58.46
CA PRO A 598 -3.28 -111.31 -59.76
C PRO A 598 -4.54 -112.27 -59.86
N SER A 599 -4.72 -113.04 -60.95
CA SER A 599 -6.00 -113.59 -61.52
C SER A 599 -6.18 -115.15 -61.52
N ILE A 600 -7.21 -115.69 -62.26
CA ILE A 600 -7.49 -117.10 -62.76
C ILE A 600 -8.65 -117.85 -62.01
N ALA A 601 -9.52 -118.73 -62.59
CA ALA A 601 -10.17 -118.91 -63.93
C ALA A 601 -11.23 -120.07 -63.94
N THR A 602 -11.92 -120.29 -65.10
CA THR A 602 -12.61 -121.53 -65.63
C THR A 602 -13.78 -122.26 -64.92
N GLY A 603 -14.78 -122.71 -65.70
CA GLY A 603 -15.06 -124.18 -65.80
C GLY A 603 -16.44 -124.79 -65.42
N ASP A 604 -17.36 -124.84 -66.39
CA ASP A 604 -18.41 -125.86 -66.73
C ASP A 604 -18.80 -127.12 -65.89
N ILE A 605 -20.06 -127.55 -66.12
CA ILE A 605 -20.66 -128.93 -66.06
C ILE A 605 -20.76 -129.60 -64.66
N SER A 606 -21.93 -130.04 -64.12
CA SER A 606 -23.16 -130.71 -64.63
C SER A 606 -23.16 -132.27 -64.59
N THR A 607 -23.18 -132.85 -63.38
CA THR A 607 -23.75 -134.19 -63.03
C THR A 607 -23.98 -134.21 -61.50
N THR A 608 -24.99 -134.83 -60.88
CA THR A 608 -26.00 -135.85 -61.28
C THR A 608 -27.42 -135.46 -60.82
N LYS A 609 -28.44 -135.73 -61.66
CA LYS A 609 -29.77 -135.10 -61.53
C LYS A 609 -30.72 -135.68 -60.45
N THR A 610 -30.24 -136.58 -59.57
CA THR A 610 -31.08 -137.28 -58.56
C THR A 610 -30.61 -137.10 -57.11
N MET A 611 -29.37 -136.70 -56.86
CA MET A 611 -29.05 -135.97 -55.62
C MET A 611 -29.61 -134.54 -55.68
N PHE A 612 -29.75 -133.99 -56.90
CA PHE A 612 -30.19 -132.63 -57.16
C PHE A 612 -31.49 -132.31 -56.42
N GLU A 613 -32.63 -132.99 -56.64
CA GLU A 613 -33.90 -132.59 -56.01
C GLU A 613 -33.89 -132.48 -54.47
N ARG A 614 -32.99 -133.17 -53.78
CA ARG A 614 -32.77 -133.00 -52.33
C ARG A 614 -31.84 -131.82 -52.05
N LEU A 615 -30.67 -131.79 -52.70
CA LEU A 615 -29.71 -130.68 -52.58
C LEU A 615 -30.28 -129.35 -53.11
N GLU A 616 -31.30 -129.35 -53.95
CA GLU A 616 -31.99 -128.16 -54.45
C GLU A 616 -32.92 -127.58 -53.39
N ARG A 617 -33.65 -128.42 -52.64
CA ARG A 617 -34.41 -127.94 -51.48
C ARG A 617 -33.48 -127.36 -50.42
N GLU A 618 -32.37 -128.05 -50.12
CA GLU A 618 -31.35 -127.59 -49.17
C GLU A 618 -30.61 -126.32 -49.69
N ARG A 619 -30.32 -126.23 -51.00
CA ARG A 619 -29.76 -125.06 -51.69
C ARG A 619 -30.70 -123.87 -51.70
N ASP A 620 -31.99 -124.08 -51.94
CA ASP A 620 -32.94 -122.99 -52.12
C ASP A 620 -33.38 -122.42 -50.77
N THR A 621 -33.42 -123.23 -49.71
CA THR A 621 -33.41 -122.70 -48.34
C THR A 621 -32.13 -121.94 -48.03
N ALA A 622 -30.94 -122.46 -48.40
CA ALA A 622 -29.68 -121.74 -48.19
C ALA A 622 -29.57 -120.44 -49.03
N ARG A 623 -30.22 -120.36 -50.19
CA ARG A 623 -30.33 -119.14 -51.00
C ARG A 623 -31.27 -118.13 -50.37
N ALA A 624 -32.46 -118.55 -49.96
CA ALA A 624 -33.38 -117.68 -49.22
C ALA A 624 -32.73 -117.13 -47.93
N ASP A 625 -31.94 -117.95 -47.24
CA ASP A 625 -31.17 -117.54 -46.07
C ASP A 625 -30.03 -116.57 -46.42
N VAL A 626 -29.31 -116.79 -47.53
CA VAL A 626 -28.28 -115.85 -48.02
C VAL A 626 -28.88 -114.54 -48.51
N GLU A 627 -30.03 -114.57 -49.19
CA GLU A 627 -30.76 -113.38 -49.65
C GLU A 627 -31.28 -112.58 -48.46
N ARG A 628 -31.87 -113.24 -47.45
CA ARG A 628 -32.26 -112.61 -46.18
C ARG A 628 -31.05 -112.01 -45.44
N LEU A 629 -29.92 -112.71 -45.39
CA LEU A 629 -28.68 -112.18 -44.82
C LEU A 629 -28.08 -111.01 -45.62
N ILE A 630 -28.35 -110.93 -46.93
CA ILE A 630 -28.00 -109.78 -47.79
C ILE A 630 -28.91 -108.59 -47.47
N GLU A 631 -30.22 -108.81 -47.32
CA GLU A 631 -31.17 -107.77 -46.90
C GLU A 631 -30.87 -107.27 -45.48
N GLU A 632 -30.61 -108.16 -44.52
CA GLU A 632 -30.18 -107.82 -43.17
C GLU A 632 -28.86 -107.03 -43.17
N ARG A 633 -27.86 -107.47 -43.96
CA ARG A 633 -26.58 -106.77 -44.14
C ARG A 633 -26.77 -105.36 -44.69
N ASP A 634 -27.60 -105.17 -45.72
CA ASP A 634 -27.77 -103.87 -46.36
C ASP A 634 -28.69 -102.95 -45.56
N ALA A 635 -29.69 -103.49 -44.85
CA ALA A 635 -30.43 -102.74 -43.82
C ALA A 635 -29.52 -102.30 -42.65
N LEU A 636 -28.56 -103.13 -42.23
CA LEU A 636 -27.55 -102.75 -41.24
C LEU A 636 -26.57 -101.70 -41.77
N ARG A 637 -26.18 -101.77 -43.06
CA ARG A 637 -25.34 -100.74 -43.71
C ARG A 637 -26.04 -99.40 -43.83
N GLU A 638 -27.30 -99.37 -44.27
CA GLU A 638 -28.07 -98.11 -44.33
C GLU A 638 -28.37 -97.56 -42.93
N ARG A 639 -28.62 -98.40 -41.91
CA ARG A 639 -28.67 -97.95 -40.51
C ARG A 639 -27.34 -97.36 -40.03
N LEU A 640 -26.21 -97.97 -40.35
CA LEU A 640 -24.87 -97.44 -40.04
C LEU A 640 -24.57 -96.14 -40.79
N LYS A 641 -25.00 -96.02 -42.04
CA LYS A 641 -24.87 -94.81 -42.87
C LYS A 641 -25.71 -93.66 -42.31
N MET A 642 -27.00 -93.89 -42.02
CA MET A 642 -27.86 -92.90 -41.35
C MET A 642 -27.32 -92.50 -39.96
N MET A 643 -26.75 -93.44 -39.20
CA MET A 643 -26.09 -93.15 -37.92
C MET A 643 -24.81 -92.31 -38.10
N ALA A 644 -24.01 -92.59 -39.13
CA ALA A 644 -22.82 -91.82 -39.45
C ALA A 644 -23.18 -90.40 -39.91
N GLU A 645 -24.15 -90.27 -40.83
CA GLU A 645 -24.63 -88.99 -41.35
C GLU A 645 -25.19 -88.10 -40.22
N THR A 646 -26.08 -88.64 -39.38
CA THR A 646 -26.61 -87.91 -38.20
C THR A 646 -25.54 -87.55 -37.17
N ASN A 647 -24.54 -88.40 -36.93
CA ASN A 647 -23.40 -88.07 -36.08
C ASN A 647 -22.53 -86.96 -36.72
N THR A 648 -22.34 -86.95 -38.03
CA THR A 648 -21.59 -85.87 -38.71
C THR A 648 -22.33 -84.53 -38.69
N SER A 649 -23.66 -84.50 -38.85
CA SER A 649 -24.42 -83.25 -38.74
C SER A 649 -24.43 -82.72 -37.30
N GLU A 650 -24.55 -83.59 -36.29
CA GLU A 650 -24.40 -83.19 -34.89
C GLU A 650 -22.98 -82.69 -34.57
N GLN A 651 -21.93 -83.34 -35.08
CA GLN A 651 -20.56 -82.83 -34.92
C GLN A 651 -20.32 -81.49 -35.60
N LEU A 652 -20.98 -81.19 -36.72
CA LEU A 652 -20.93 -79.87 -37.36
C LEU A 652 -21.67 -78.84 -36.49
N ARG A 653 -22.91 -79.13 -36.08
CA ARG A 653 -23.72 -78.27 -35.20
C ARG A 653 -23.02 -77.93 -33.88
N LEU A 654 -22.33 -78.89 -33.28
CA LEU A 654 -21.53 -78.69 -32.06
C LEU A 654 -20.28 -77.84 -32.31
N LYS A 655 -19.60 -77.99 -33.46
CA LYS A 655 -18.45 -77.14 -33.84
C LYS A 655 -18.87 -75.69 -34.11
N GLU A 656 -20.00 -75.49 -34.79
CA GLU A 656 -20.57 -74.16 -35.04
C GLU A 656 -20.98 -73.48 -33.73
N SER A 657 -21.65 -74.22 -32.84
CA SER A 657 -22.01 -73.73 -31.50
C SER A 657 -20.77 -73.39 -30.65
N LEU A 658 -19.70 -74.19 -30.71
CA LEU A 658 -18.42 -73.90 -30.05
C LEU A 658 -17.79 -72.61 -30.59
N VAL A 659 -17.72 -72.46 -31.91
CA VAL A 659 -17.15 -71.25 -32.56
C VAL A 659 -17.97 -70.01 -32.24
N GLU A 660 -19.29 -70.11 -32.10
CA GLU A 660 -20.11 -68.98 -31.67
C GLU A 660 -19.93 -68.66 -30.17
N ALA A 661 -19.83 -69.67 -29.31
CA ALA A 661 -19.51 -69.50 -27.89
C ALA A 661 -18.13 -68.82 -27.70
N GLU A 662 -17.11 -69.24 -28.47
CA GLU A 662 -15.80 -68.58 -28.49
C GLU A 662 -15.87 -67.11 -28.93
N LYS A 663 -16.68 -66.78 -29.95
CA LYS A 663 -16.86 -65.39 -30.40
C LYS A 663 -17.51 -64.54 -29.31
N ARG A 664 -18.54 -65.07 -28.63
CA ARG A 664 -19.22 -64.40 -27.50
C ARG A 664 -18.26 -64.23 -26.31
N LEU A 665 -17.43 -65.23 -26.01
CA LEU A 665 -16.39 -65.13 -24.97
C LEU A 665 -15.38 -64.02 -25.30
N LYS A 666 -14.80 -64.02 -26.51
CA LYS A 666 -13.83 -63.02 -26.97
C LYS A 666 -14.41 -61.60 -26.98
N HIS A 667 -15.71 -61.46 -27.26
CA HIS A 667 -16.42 -60.18 -27.17
C HIS A 667 -16.52 -59.69 -25.73
N ALA A 668 -16.98 -60.54 -24.79
CA ALA A 668 -17.09 -60.20 -23.37
C ALA A 668 -15.71 -59.98 -22.71
N GLU A 669 -14.68 -60.71 -23.13
CA GLU A 669 -13.29 -60.47 -22.71
C GLU A 669 -12.78 -59.10 -23.14
N LYS A 670 -13.10 -58.67 -24.36
CA LYS A 670 -12.78 -57.33 -24.84
C LYS A 670 -13.55 -56.25 -24.07
N GLU A 671 -14.86 -56.41 -23.89
CA GLU A 671 -15.67 -55.48 -23.08
C GLU A 671 -15.13 -55.34 -21.66
N ARG A 672 -14.68 -56.45 -21.04
CA ARG A 672 -14.03 -56.44 -19.73
C ARG A 672 -12.69 -55.69 -19.74
N GLN A 673 -11.91 -55.75 -20.82
CA GLN A 673 -10.68 -54.98 -20.98
C GLN A 673 -10.97 -53.48 -21.16
N ASP A 674 -11.91 -53.12 -22.04
CA ASP A 674 -12.35 -51.75 -22.28
C ASP A 674 -12.95 -51.11 -20.99
N LEU A 675 -13.69 -51.88 -20.19
CA LEU A 675 -14.18 -51.49 -18.87
C LEU A 675 -13.07 -51.33 -17.81
N LEU A 676 -12.01 -52.14 -17.85
CA LEU A 676 -10.85 -51.99 -16.96
C LEU A 676 -10.02 -50.75 -17.31
N VAL A 677 -9.81 -50.47 -18.61
CA VAL A 677 -9.12 -49.25 -19.06
C VAL A 677 -9.91 -48.00 -18.66
N THR A 678 -11.23 -47.99 -18.88
CA THR A 678 -12.08 -46.86 -18.48
C THR A 678 -12.26 -46.73 -16.96
N GLN A 679 -12.14 -47.82 -16.20
CA GLN A 679 -12.00 -47.74 -14.74
C GLN A 679 -10.65 -47.12 -14.34
N GLY A 680 -9.56 -47.49 -15.02
CA GLY A 680 -8.22 -46.94 -14.79
C GLY A 680 -8.16 -45.43 -15.02
N THR A 681 -8.68 -44.94 -16.15
CA THR A 681 -8.72 -43.50 -16.44
C THR A 681 -9.62 -42.73 -15.48
N ARG A 682 -10.76 -43.31 -15.06
CA ARG A 682 -11.62 -42.72 -14.03
C ARG A 682 -10.93 -42.62 -12.67
N ARG A 683 -10.14 -43.62 -12.26
CA ARG A 683 -9.34 -43.52 -11.03
C ARG A 683 -8.27 -42.44 -11.15
N ALA A 684 -7.51 -42.40 -12.24
CA ALA A 684 -6.52 -41.35 -12.47
C ALA A 684 -7.14 -39.93 -12.44
N ALA A 685 -8.36 -39.76 -12.97
CA ALA A 685 -9.10 -38.50 -12.90
C ALA A 685 -9.62 -38.19 -11.49
N ILE A 686 -10.03 -39.18 -10.70
CA ILE A 686 -10.42 -39.00 -9.29
C ILE A 686 -9.19 -38.58 -8.47
N ASN A 687 -8.08 -39.33 -8.55
CA ASN A 687 -6.82 -38.99 -7.90
C ASN A 687 -6.36 -37.56 -8.25
N GLY A 688 -6.38 -37.17 -9.52
CA GLY A 688 -6.00 -35.82 -9.93
C GLY A 688 -6.96 -34.70 -9.46
N LEU A 689 -8.21 -35.03 -9.11
CA LEU A 689 -9.15 -34.11 -8.46
C LEU A 689 -8.97 -34.09 -6.94
N GLU A 690 -8.53 -35.19 -6.33
CA GLU A 690 -8.14 -35.28 -4.92
C GLU A 690 -6.86 -34.46 -4.67
N ASP A 691 -5.83 -34.64 -5.52
CA ASP A 691 -4.58 -33.85 -5.49
C ASP A 691 -4.87 -32.33 -5.60
N GLN A 692 -5.70 -31.92 -6.57
CA GLN A 692 -6.13 -30.51 -6.74
C GLN A 692 -6.91 -29.97 -5.54
N LEU A 693 -7.70 -30.81 -4.87
CA LEU A 693 -8.49 -30.43 -3.71
C LEU A 693 -7.64 -30.29 -2.44
N ASP A 694 -6.56 -31.06 -2.31
CA ASP A 694 -5.56 -30.90 -1.25
C ASP A 694 -4.66 -29.67 -1.50
N ASP A 695 -4.24 -29.40 -2.74
CA ASP A 695 -3.52 -28.16 -3.11
C ASP A 695 -4.36 -26.91 -2.76
N VAL A 696 -5.65 -26.87 -3.14
CA VAL A 696 -6.56 -25.77 -2.82
C VAL A 696 -6.81 -25.65 -1.30
N GLN A 697 -6.82 -26.76 -0.55
CA GLN A 697 -6.88 -26.70 0.92
C GLN A 697 -5.61 -26.10 1.53
N GLU A 698 -4.44 -26.41 0.99
CA GLU A 698 -3.15 -25.89 1.44
C GLU A 698 -2.99 -24.40 1.08
N GLU A 699 -3.45 -23.95 -0.10
CA GLU A 699 -3.54 -22.53 -0.44
C GLU A 699 -4.53 -21.78 0.47
N LEU A 700 -5.70 -22.38 0.75
CA LEU A 700 -6.66 -21.85 1.71
C LEU A 700 -6.08 -21.81 3.14
N ARG A 701 -5.15 -22.68 3.49
CA ARG A 701 -4.41 -22.66 4.77
C ARG A 701 -3.38 -21.53 4.80
N ARG A 702 -2.63 -21.31 3.71
CA ARG A 702 -1.64 -20.22 3.57
C ARG A 702 -2.30 -18.85 3.63
N THR A 703 -3.31 -18.61 2.80
CA THR A 703 -4.08 -17.34 2.78
C THR A 703 -4.76 -17.03 4.11
N LYS A 704 -5.22 -18.05 4.86
CA LYS A 704 -5.70 -17.86 6.26
C LYS A 704 -4.60 -17.43 7.22
N GLN A 705 -3.37 -17.97 7.08
CA GLN A 705 -2.23 -17.53 7.90
C GLN A 705 -1.77 -16.12 7.53
N GLU A 706 -1.74 -15.77 6.25
CA GLU A 706 -1.44 -14.42 5.75
C GLU A 706 -2.48 -13.40 6.23
N LEU A 707 -3.77 -13.74 6.23
CA LEU A 707 -4.82 -12.88 6.80
C LEU A 707 -4.62 -12.66 8.31
N VAL A 708 -4.09 -13.64 9.05
CA VAL A 708 -3.75 -13.47 10.47
C VAL A 708 -2.53 -12.57 10.64
N THR A 709 -1.46 -12.72 9.86
CA THR A 709 -0.28 -11.84 9.96
C THR A 709 -0.59 -10.41 9.52
N GLN A 710 -1.39 -10.22 8.46
CA GLN A 710 -1.95 -8.92 8.05
C GLN A 710 -2.75 -8.26 9.17
N ARG A 711 -3.61 -9.00 9.88
CA ARG A 711 -4.33 -8.49 11.06
C ARG A 711 -3.39 -8.08 12.19
N THR A 712 -2.36 -8.87 12.48
CA THR A 712 -1.34 -8.51 13.49
C THR A 712 -0.58 -7.24 13.10
N GLN A 713 -0.19 -7.11 11.83
CA GLN A 713 0.47 -5.91 11.30
C GLN A 713 -0.46 -4.68 11.35
N TYR A 714 -1.74 -4.83 11.03
CA TYR A 714 -2.74 -3.76 11.19
C TYR A 714 -2.86 -3.29 12.65
N PHE A 715 -2.91 -4.20 13.63
CA PHE A 715 -2.92 -3.81 15.04
C PHE A 715 -1.63 -3.10 15.46
N GLN A 716 -0.47 -3.56 15.00
CA GLN A 716 0.81 -2.88 15.26
C GLN A 716 0.87 -1.47 14.66
N LEU A 717 0.44 -1.31 13.40
CA LEU A 717 0.32 -0.01 12.74
C LEU A 717 -0.67 0.90 13.45
N ARG A 718 -1.77 0.37 13.97
CA ARG A 718 -2.74 1.16 14.75
C ARG A 718 -2.17 1.60 16.09
N THR A 719 -1.48 0.74 16.83
CA THR A 719 -0.79 1.17 18.07
C THR A 719 0.31 2.19 17.80
N LEU A 720 1.01 2.11 16.67
CA LEU A 720 1.93 3.17 16.23
C LEU A 720 1.19 4.48 15.89
N GLN A 721 0.03 4.39 15.24
CA GLN A 721 -0.82 5.57 14.97
C GLN A 721 -1.29 6.22 16.28
N ASP A 722 -1.83 5.44 17.21
CA ASP A 722 -2.29 5.93 18.53
C ASP A 722 -1.14 6.60 19.30
N GLN A 723 0.10 6.10 19.15
CA GLN A 723 1.32 6.71 19.70
C GLN A 723 1.73 8.01 18.99
N THR A 724 1.64 8.08 17.65
CA THR A 724 1.94 9.33 16.92
C THR A 724 0.88 10.40 17.17
N ASP A 725 -0.39 10.03 17.30
CA ASP A 725 -1.48 10.97 17.60
C ASP A 725 -1.33 11.54 19.02
N GLN A 726 -0.91 10.74 20.01
CA GLN A 726 -0.54 11.23 21.35
C GLN A 726 0.68 12.17 21.29
N ALA A 727 1.76 11.77 20.63
CA ALA A 727 2.97 12.59 20.54
C ALA A 727 2.73 13.93 19.80
N LEU A 728 1.84 13.93 18.81
CA LEU A 728 1.39 15.12 18.11
C LEU A 728 0.52 16.01 19.01
N GLY A 729 -0.35 15.43 19.83
CA GLY A 729 -1.09 16.16 20.87
C GLY A 729 -0.17 16.80 21.92
N ASP A 730 0.85 16.08 22.38
CA ASP A 730 1.85 16.59 23.33
C ASP A 730 2.67 17.74 22.71
N ALA A 731 3.06 17.61 21.44
CA ALA A 731 3.78 18.66 20.69
C ALA A 731 2.89 19.90 20.44
N GLN A 732 1.61 19.72 20.14
CA GLN A 732 0.65 20.83 20.04
C GLN A 732 0.44 21.54 21.38
N GLY A 733 0.36 20.78 22.49
CA GLY A 733 0.29 21.35 23.84
C GLY A 733 1.53 22.19 24.19
N GLN A 734 2.73 21.69 23.85
CA GLN A 734 3.98 22.44 24.01
C GLN A 734 4.02 23.70 23.14
N LEU A 735 3.56 23.62 21.89
CA LEU A 735 3.46 24.78 20.99
C LEU A 735 2.52 25.84 21.56
N SER A 736 1.30 25.49 21.98
CA SER A 736 0.36 26.45 22.58
C SER A 736 0.85 27.03 23.92
N GLN A 737 1.66 26.29 24.69
CA GLN A 737 2.34 26.87 25.84
C GLN A 737 3.43 27.86 25.42
N ALA A 738 4.27 27.53 24.43
CA ALA A 738 5.29 28.43 23.90
C ALA A 738 4.67 29.70 23.27
N GLU A 739 3.55 29.59 22.56
CA GLU A 739 2.75 30.72 22.07
C GLU A 739 2.21 31.57 23.24
N SER A 740 1.73 30.95 24.31
CA SER A 740 1.28 31.65 25.51
C SER A 740 2.42 32.41 26.20
N GLU A 741 3.62 31.84 26.25
CA GLU A 741 4.81 32.46 26.83
C GLU A 741 5.40 33.56 25.94
N LEU A 742 5.37 33.37 24.61
CA LEU A 742 5.72 34.40 23.63
C LEU A 742 4.75 35.60 23.70
N ASN A 743 3.44 35.37 23.79
CA ASN A 743 2.47 36.47 23.97
C ASN A 743 2.72 37.24 25.28
N LYS A 744 3.00 36.54 26.39
CA LYS A 744 3.41 37.18 27.66
C LYS A 744 4.72 37.97 27.52
N ALA A 745 5.65 37.55 26.66
CA ALA A 745 6.88 38.29 26.37
C ALA A 745 6.63 39.52 25.49
N ILE A 746 5.75 39.41 24.48
CA ILE A 746 5.32 40.52 23.62
C ILE A 746 4.64 41.62 24.44
N ASP A 747 3.72 41.27 25.35
CA ASP A 747 3.05 42.26 26.20
C ASP A 747 3.97 42.90 27.24
N ARG A 748 5.00 42.17 27.72
CA ARG A 748 6.10 42.77 28.50
C ARG A 748 6.91 43.77 27.66
N ASN A 749 7.28 43.42 26.43
CA ASN A 749 7.98 44.35 25.53
C ASN A 749 7.14 45.60 25.26
N ARG A 750 5.85 45.46 24.93
CA ARG A 750 4.92 46.60 24.77
C ARG A 750 4.88 47.51 26.00
N SER A 751 4.90 46.93 27.21
CA SER A 751 4.95 47.71 28.45
C SER A 751 6.30 48.44 28.64
N MET A 752 7.42 47.79 28.31
CA MET A 752 8.75 48.41 28.34
C MET A 752 8.90 49.51 27.27
N GLU A 753 8.34 49.33 26.07
CA GLU A 753 8.26 50.33 25.00
C GLU A 753 7.46 51.56 25.45
N GLN A 754 6.31 51.36 26.11
CA GLN A 754 5.50 52.43 26.69
C GLN A 754 6.23 53.19 27.82
N GLN A 755 7.02 52.49 28.65
CA GLN A 755 7.89 53.15 29.62
C GLN A 755 9.02 53.92 28.93
N GLN A 756 9.60 53.37 27.85
CA GLN A 756 10.66 54.01 27.09
C GLN A 756 10.16 55.25 26.34
N THR A 757 8.94 55.28 25.81
CA THR A 757 8.36 56.49 25.22
C THR A 757 8.10 57.55 26.29
N HIS A 758 7.50 57.18 27.43
CA HIS A 758 7.26 58.11 28.53
C HIS A 758 8.55 58.75 29.07
N LEU A 759 9.62 57.96 29.28
CA LEU A 759 10.93 58.48 29.67
C LEU A 759 11.57 59.35 28.58
N ASN A 760 11.40 59.02 27.29
CA ASN A 760 11.86 59.87 26.21
C ASN A 760 11.12 61.20 26.14
N ASP A 761 9.82 61.23 26.47
CA ASP A 761 9.03 62.47 26.50
C ASP A 761 9.42 63.36 27.68
N GLN A 762 9.60 62.80 28.88
CA GLN A 762 10.22 63.52 30.01
C GLN A 762 11.61 64.09 29.65
N ILE A 763 12.42 63.33 28.90
CA ILE A 763 13.73 63.79 28.40
C ILE A 763 13.59 64.93 27.37
N LYS A 764 12.49 65.00 26.58
CA LYS A 764 12.21 66.15 25.70
C LYS A 764 11.82 67.38 26.52
N GLU A 765 10.95 67.22 27.51
CA GLU A 765 10.49 68.30 28.40
C GLU A 765 11.68 68.93 29.15
N LEU A 766 12.49 68.12 29.83
CA LEU A 766 13.70 68.59 30.52
C LEU A 766 14.72 69.26 29.57
N LYS A 767 14.82 68.81 28.31
CA LYS A 767 15.65 69.48 27.29
C LYS A 767 15.07 70.82 26.85
N GLN A 768 13.75 70.98 26.80
CA GLN A 768 13.09 72.25 26.52
C GLN A 768 13.30 73.23 27.69
N GLU A 769 13.16 72.79 28.93
CA GLU A 769 13.47 73.58 30.14
C GLU A 769 14.94 74.04 30.17
N ILE A 770 15.89 73.13 29.95
CA ILE A 770 17.33 73.46 29.87
C ILE A 770 17.60 74.50 28.78
N ASN A 771 16.92 74.42 27.63
CA ASN A 771 17.08 75.40 26.55
C ASN A 771 16.41 76.74 26.88
N ALA A 772 15.28 76.76 27.58
CA ALA A 772 14.65 77.99 28.06
C ALA A 772 15.52 78.71 29.11
N LEU A 773 16.09 77.96 30.06
CA LEU A 773 17.03 78.48 31.06
C LEU A 773 18.31 79.02 30.41
N ARG A 774 18.85 78.35 29.39
CA ARG A 774 19.99 78.85 28.60
C ARG A 774 19.66 80.17 27.88
N SER A 775 18.50 80.27 27.25
CA SER A 775 18.05 81.52 26.63
C SER A 775 17.92 82.65 27.66
N SER A 776 17.34 82.37 28.83
CA SER A 776 17.27 83.33 29.95
C SER A 776 18.65 83.78 30.42
N MET A 777 19.62 82.86 30.56
CA MET A 777 21.00 83.18 30.89
C MET A 777 21.63 84.12 29.84
N THR A 778 21.45 83.84 28.54
CA THR A 778 21.99 84.72 27.47
C THR A 778 21.34 86.10 27.41
N LEU A 779 20.11 86.26 27.92
CA LEU A 779 19.48 87.58 28.07
C LEU A 779 20.07 88.34 29.27
N LEU A 780 20.27 87.67 30.40
CA LEU A 780 20.91 88.25 31.58
C LEU A 780 22.36 88.67 31.30
N ASP A 781 23.12 87.89 30.54
CA ASP A 781 24.46 88.29 30.09
C ASP A 781 24.43 89.55 29.20
N GLN A 782 23.48 89.63 28.24
CA GLN A 782 23.30 90.84 27.43
C GLN A 782 22.88 92.06 28.25
N GLU A 783 22.06 91.89 29.29
CA GLU A 783 21.67 92.98 30.18
C GLU A 783 22.83 93.44 31.07
N LYS A 784 23.61 92.49 31.61
CA LYS A 784 24.86 92.75 32.33
C LYS A 784 25.88 93.51 31.45
N ASP A 785 26.06 93.08 30.20
CA ASP A 785 26.98 93.74 29.26
C ASP A 785 26.50 95.17 28.89
N ARG A 786 25.19 95.39 28.69
CA ARG A 786 24.60 96.74 28.51
C ARG A 786 24.81 97.63 29.73
N LEU A 787 24.66 97.08 30.95
CA LEU A 787 24.89 97.81 32.19
C LEU A 787 26.36 98.16 32.41
N LEU A 788 27.29 97.30 31.99
CA LEU A 788 28.73 97.59 31.99
C LEU A 788 29.06 98.73 31.02
N MET A 789 28.61 98.66 29.76
CA MET A 789 28.79 99.75 28.79
C MET A 789 28.23 101.08 29.32
N ALA A 790 27.05 101.05 29.96
CA ALA A 790 26.45 102.24 30.57
C ALA A 790 27.23 102.76 31.80
N LEU A 791 27.95 101.90 32.52
CA LEU A 791 28.84 102.29 33.63
C LEU A 791 30.15 102.91 33.12
N ASP A 792 30.74 102.33 32.07
CA ASP A 792 31.95 102.84 31.43
C ASP A 792 31.68 104.23 30.82
N GLU A 793 30.59 104.39 30.08
CA GLU A 793 30.13 105.70 29.55
C GLU A 793 29.98 106.77 30.64
N LYS A 794 29.57 106.39 31.86
CA LYS A 794 29.42 107.32 32.98
C LYS A 794 30.77 107.66 33.60
N THR A 795 31.66 106.67 33.70
CA THR A 795 33.03 106.82 34.19
C THR A 795 33.84 107.75 33.27
N GLU A 796 33.75 107.58 31.96
CA GLU A 796 34.39 108.49 30.98
C GLU A 796 33.88 109.93 31.09
N LYS A 797 32.56 110.12 31.31
CA LYS A 797 31.95 111.45 31.46
C LYS A 797 32.37 112.13 32.76
N ILE A 798 32.55 111.38 33.85
CA ILE A 798 33.13 111.90 35.11
C ILE A 798 34.58 112.33 34.87
N ALA A 799 35.41 111.45 34.31
CA ALA A 799 36.83 111.74 34.01
C ALA A 799 37.02 112.85 32.96
N ALA A 800 36.01 113.18 32.15
CA ALA A 800 36.01 114.37 31.30
C ALA A 800 35.77 115.65 32.11
N LEU A 801 34.71 115.68 32.94
CA LEU A 801 34.37 116.83 33.78
C LEU A 801 35.47 117.18 34.78
N GLU A 802 36.14 116.17 35.36
CA GLU A 802 37.30 116.38 36.25
C GLU A 802 38.46 117.09 35.55
N ARG A 803 38.75 116.73 34.28
CA ARG A 803 39.80 117.38 33.48
C ARG A 803 39.43 118.82 33.08
N GLU A 804 38.16 119.07 32.77
CA GLU A 804 37.68 120.43 32.48
C GLU A 804 37.79 121.34 33.71
N LEU A 805 37.48 120.82 34.90
CA LEU A 805 37.56 121.57 36.16
C LEU A 805 39.02 121.94 36.50
N VAL A 806 39.95 120.98 36.44
CA VAL A 806 41.40 121.22 36.63
C VAL A 806 41.94 122.25 35.62
N HIS A 807 41.48 122.23 34.37
CA HIS A 807 41.88 123.21 33.37
C HIS A 807 41.37 124.63 33.70
N LYS A 808 40.19 124.76 34.33
CA LYS A 808 39.62 126.05 34.73
C LYS A 808 40.34 126.68 35.92
N ASP A 809 40.79 125.88 36.88
CA ASP A 809 41.62 126.36 37.99
C ASP A 809 42.95 126.92 37.46
N GLN A 810 43.64 126.19 36.58
CA GLN A 810 44.89 126.63 35.94
C GLN A 810 44.74 127.92 35.11
N GLN A 811 43.63 128.08 34.38
CA GLN A 811 43.33 129.34 33.68
C GLN A 811 43.16 130.52 34.67
N THR A 812 42.62 130.26 35.86
CA THR A 812 42.35 131.29 36.88
C THR A 812 43.64 131.77 37.54
N GLU A 813 44.58 130.87 37.85
CA GLU A 813 45.89 131.23 38.40
C GLU A 813 46.73 132.06 37.39
N GLY A 814 46.76 131.65 36.12
CA GLY A 814 47.53 132.34 35.07
C GLY A 814 47.12 133.79 34.86
N MET A 815 45.82 134.08 34.92
CA MET A 815 45.29 135.45 34.79
C MET A 815 45.71 136.35 35.96
N GLN A 816 45.79 135.81 37.19
CA GLN A 816 46.23 136.58 38.36
C GLN A 816 47.70 136.99 38.28
N GLN A 817 48.54 136.24 37.56
CA GLN A 817 49.95 136.58 37.39
C GLN A 817 50.16 137.71 36.35
N GLN A 818 49.48 137.65 35.20
CA GLN A 818 49.65 138.66 34.14
C GLN A 818 49.33 140.09 34.60
N VAL A 819 48.37 140.27 35.51
CA VAL A 819 48.01 141.58 36.08
C VAL A 819 49.18 142.21 36.85
N ARG A 820 50.01 141.41 37.52
CA ARG A 820 51.19 141.90 38.27
C ARG A 820 52.32 142.34 37.33
N ASP A 821 52.57 141.56 36.28
CA ASP A 821 53.72 141.78 35.39
C ASP A 821 53.55 142.98 34.42
N LEU A 822 52.30 143.39 34.16
CA LEU A 822 51.98 144.55 33.31
C LEU A 822 52.16 145.89 34.02
N GLN A 823 51.98 145.94 35.35
CA GLN A 823 52.07 147.18 36.13
C GLN A 823 53.51 147.73 36.18
N HIS A 824 54.52 146.85 36.20
CA HIS A 824 55.93 147.25 36.31
C HIS A 824 56.56 147.76 35.00
N LYS A 825 56.07 147.29 33.84
CA LYS A 825 56.74 147.55 32.54
C LYS A 825 56.43 148.92 31.92
N ASN A 826 55.41 149.62 32.41
CA ASN A 826 54.91 150.85 31.80
C ASN A 826 55.80 152.08 32.07
N GLU A 827 56.59 152.07 33.14
CA GLU A 827 57.43 153.22 33.55
C GLU A 827 58.73 153.33 32.74
N ILE A 828 59.20 152.25 32.10
CA ILE A 828 60.55 152.18 31.51
C ILE A 828 60.57 152.59 30.02
N CYS A 829 59.47 152.43 29.29
CA CYS A 829 59.42 152.60 27.83
C CYS A 829 59.36 154.07 27.35
N VAL A 830 59.10 155.04 28.24
CA VAL A 830 58.84 156.43 27.86
C VAL A 830 60.11 157.16 27.38
N ASP A 831 61.23 156.98 28.09
CA ASP A 831 62.43 157.82 27.89
C ASP A 831 63.29 157.43 26.67
N GLN A 832 63.12 156.21 26.13
CA GLN A 832 64.05 155.66 25.13
C GLN A 832 63.64 155.93 23.66
N SER A 833 62.42 156.39 23.41
CA SER A 833 61.86 156.49 22.05
C SER A 833 62.40 157.68 21.22
N ALA A 834 63.00 158.70 21.84
CA ALA A 834 63.22 160.01 21.19
C ALA A 834 64.50 160.11 20.32
N GLU A 835 65.47 159.20 20.47
CA GLU A 835 66.78 159.32 19.82
C GLU A 835 66.92 158.49 18.53
N GLN A 836 66.14 157.42 18.38
CA GLN A 836 66.33 156.43 17.29
C GLN A 836 65.80 156.89 15.92
N GLU A 837 64.80 157.78 15.85
CA GLU A 837 64.16 158.19 14.59
C GLU A 837 65.10 158.87 13.58
N ARG A 838 66.21 159.47 14.06
CA ARG A 838 67.14 160.24 13.21
C ARG A 838 68.07 159.38 12.35
N GLN A 839 68.27 158.09 12.68
CA GLN A 839 69.24 157.23 11.98
C GLN A 839 68.61 156.35 10.88
N LEU A 840 67.29 156.14 10.91
CA LEU A 840 66.60 155.18 10.02
C LEU A 840 66.59 155.55 8.53
N ARG A 841 66.80 156.83 8.17
CA ARG A 841 66.49 157.35 6.82
C ARG A 841 67.56 157.08 5.74
N SER A 842 68.77 156.63 6.08
CA SER A 842 69.81 156.30 5.08
C SER A 842 69.81 154.83 4.66
N LEU A 843 69.46 153.91 5.57
CA LEU A 843 69.49 152.46 5.32
C LEU A 843 68.36 151.95 4.40
N GLN A 844 67.32 152.77 4.18
CA GLN A 844 66.13 152.35 3.43
C GLN A 844 66.37 152.18 1.92
N LEU A 845 67.32 152.92 1.31
CA LEU A 845 67.57 152.84 -0.14
C LEU A 845 68.30 151.57 -0.59
N GLU A 846 69.11 150.95 0.28
CA GLU A 846 69.89 149.76 -0.09
C GLU A 846 69.03 148.49 -0.06
N MET A 847 68.01 148.44 0.80
CA MET A 847 67.16 147.28 1.03
C MET A 847 66.31 146.90 -0.20
N GLU A 848 65.76 147.89 -0.92
CA GLU A 848 64.90 147.66 -2.08
C GLU A 848 65.55 146.87 -3.23
N THR A 849 66.88 146.92 -3.34
CA THR A 849 67.61 146.31 -4.47
C THR A 849 67.74 144.79 -4.31
N ILE A 850 67.90 144.32 -3.06
CA ILE A 850 68.01 142.89 -2.73
C ILE A 850 66.63 142.20 -2.78
N GLN A 851 65.58 142.91 -2.36
CA GLN A 851 64.22 142.38 -2.23
C GLN A 851 63.70 141.73 -3.53
N ARG A 852 63.90 142.43 -4.66
CA ARG A 852 63.45 142.00 -6.01
C ARG A 852 64.15 140.72 -6.52
N GLN A 853 65.31 140.35 -5.98
CA GLN A 853 66.01 139.10 -6.34
C GLN A 853 65.52 137.90 -5.53
N PHE A 854 65.05 138.13 -4.29
CA PHE A 854 64.48 137.08 -3.43
C PHE A 854 63.09 136.64 -3.89
N GLU A 855 62.25 137.58 -4.32
CA GLU A 855 60.88 137.34 -4.78
C GLU A 855 60.82 136.37 -5.97
N ALA A 856 61.73 136.51 -6.95
CA ALA A 856 61.83 135.60 -8.09
C ALA A 856 62.13 134.15 -7.66
N ALA A 857 63.09 133.96 -6.73
CA ALA A 857 63.51 132.64 -6.29
C ALA A 857 62.47 131.90 -5.43
N SER A 858 61.57 132.61 -4.73
CA SER A 858 60.48 131.96 -3.99
C SER A 858 59.40 131.39 -4.93
N MET A 859 59.13 132.08 -6.04
CA MET A 859 58.12 131.67 -7.03
C MET A 859 58.43 130.28 -7.62
N ASP A 860 59.66 130.06 -8.06
CA ASP A 860 60.10 128.78 -8.66
C ASP A 860 60.05 127.63 -7.64
N ARG A 861 60.43 127.91 -6.39
CA ARG A 861 60.36 126.95 -5.27
C ARG A 861 58.92 126.53 -4.98
N GLU A 862 57.96 127.45 -5.04
CA GLU A 862 56.55 127.17 -4.77
C GLU A 862 55.89 126.37 -5.90
N ASN A 863 56.24 126.64 -7.16
CA ASN A 863 55.82 125.83 -8.31
C ASN A 863 56.24 124.36 -8.16
N ALA A 864 57.50 124.10 -7.78
CA ALA A 864 58.02 122.74 -7.59
C ALA A 864 57.36 121.97 -6.42
N ILE A 865 56.90 122.69 -5.38
CA ILE A 865 56.13 122.13 -4.27
C ILE A 865 54.69 121.80 -4.71
N GLN A 866 54.08 122.67 -5.53
CA GLN A 866 52.74 122.48 -6.08
C GLN A 866 52.67 121.23 -6.98
N GLU A 867 53.72 120.97 -7.77
CA GLU A 867 53.82 119.80 -8.65
C GLU A 867 54.08 118.51 -7.85
N ASN A 868 54.96 118.54 -6.84
CA ASN A 868 55.17 117.38 -5.95
C ASN A 868 53.88 116.96 -5.22
N ARG A 869 53.05 117.91 -4.78
CA ARG A 869 51.77 117.61 -4.14
C ARG A 869 50.82 116.87 -5.09
N LYS A 870 50.65 117.37 -6.33
CA LYS A 870 49.86 116.67 -7.35
C LYS A 870 50.34 115.24 -7.57
N LEU A 871 51.65 115.03 -7.73
CA LEU A 871 52.21 113.69 -7.90
C LEU A 871 52.02 112.78 -6.67
N GLN A 872 51.95 113.33 -5.46
CA GLN A 872 51.57 112.58 -4.25
C GLN A 872 50.08 112.25 -4.21
N ASP A 873 49.21 113.20 -4.58
CA ASP A 873 47.75 113.01 -4.64
C ASP A 873 47.37 111.97 -5.72
N ASP A 874 47.97 112.06 -6.91
CA ASP A 874 47.80 111.09 -8.01
C ASP A 874 48.29 109.69 -7.59
N LEU A 875 49.45 109.60 -6.93
CA LEU A 875 49.97 108.32 -6.40
C LEU A 875 49.05 107.75 -5.31
N ALA A 876 48.49 108.60 -4.44
CA ALA A 876 47.54 108.18 -3.42
C ALA A 876 46.22 107.69 -4.03
N ALA A 877 45.70 108.37 -5.06
CA ALA A 877 44.53 107.97 -5.83
C ALA A 877 44.75 106.59 -6.48
N VAL A 878 45.82 106.42 -7.27
CA VAL A 878 46.16 105.13 -7.90
C VAL A 878 46.36 104.02 -6.86
N THR A 879 46.96 104.33 -5.70
CA THR A 879 47.12 103.33 -4.63
C THR A 879 45.78 102.95 -3.97
N CYS A 880 44.80 103.86 -3.92
CA CYS A 880 43.43 103.55 -3.52
C CYS A 880 42.68 102.74 -4.58
N GLU A 881 42.82 103.07 -5.86
CA GLU A 881 42.25 102.30 -6.98
C GLU A 881 42.79 100.86 -6.99
N VAL A 882 44.11 100.66 -6.86
CA VAL A 882 44.71 99.32 -6.77
C VAL A 882 44.12 98.52 -5.60
N ARG A 883 43.89 99.14 -4.44
CA ARG A 883 43.24 98.49 -3.29
C ARG A 883 41.76 98.19 -3.54
N ASN A 884 41.05 99.04 -4.29
CA ASN A 884 39.66 98.81 -4.66
C ASN A 884 39.56 97.62 -5.63
N MET A 885 40.34 97.63 -6.71
CA MET A 885 40.44 96.53 -7.67
C MET A 885 40.88 95.21 -7.00
N GLN A 886 41.72 95.26 -5.96
CA GLN A 886 42.09 94.08 -5.17
C GLN A 886 40.90 93.54 -4.35
N ARG A 887 40.12 94.39 -3.69
CA ARG A 887 38.90 93.95 -2.96
C ARG A 887 37.83 93.42 -3.91
N GLU A 888 37.66 94.02 -5.09
CA GLU A 888 36.75 93.53 -6.13
C GLU A 888 37.21 92.16 -6.68
N LEU A 889 38.51 91.98 -6.94
CA LEU A 889 39.09 90.70 -7.31
C LEU A 889 38.91 89.63 -6.22
N GLU A 890 38.98 90.01 -4.95
CA GLU A 890 38.73 89.12 -3.81
C GLU A 890 37.24 88.77 -3.66
N ALA A 891 36.34 89.73 -3.90
CA ALA A 891 34.89 89.49 -3.95
C ALA A 891 34.51 88.53 -5.08
N SER A 892 34.94 88.77 -6.33
CA SER A 892 34.67 87.86 -7.44
C SER A 892 35.34 86.49 -7.28
N ARG A 893 36.43 86.38 -6.51
CA ARG A 893 36.99 85.09 -6.09
C ARG A 893 36.10 84.38 -5.07
N ALA A 894 35.56 85.09 -4.08
CA ALA A 894 34.60 84.52 -3.12
C ALA A 894 33.33 84.03 -3.83
N GLU A 895 32.74 84.84 -4.71
CA GLU A 895 31.61 84.48 -5.57
C GLU A 895 31.90 83.22 -6.41
N ALA A 896 33.10 83.14 -7.01
CA ALA A 896 33.52 81.95 -7.75
C ALA A 896 33.69 80.69 -6.87
N TYR A 897 34.11 80.85 -5.60
CA TYR A 897 34.15 79.75 -4.64
C TYR A 897 32.75 79.31 -4.19
N ASP A 898 31.82 80.24 -3.94
CA ASP A 898 30.45 79.92 -3.57
C ASP A 898 29.66 79.31 -4.74
N LEU A 899 29.84 79.80 -5.96
CA LEU A 899 29.31 79.15 -7.17
C LEU A 899 29.89 77.74 -7.36
N LYS A 900 31.18 77.54 -7.11
CA LYS A 900 31.82 76.20 -7.15
C LYS A 900 31.27 75.27 -6.06
N ARG A 901 31.00 75.79 -4.85
CA ARG A 901 30.39 75.06 -3.75
C ARG A 901 28.94 74.69 -4.06
N GLN A 902 28.14 75.62 -4.59
CA GLN A 902 26.78 75.36 -5.07
C GLN A 902 26.79 74.31 -6.18
N LEU A 903 27.71 74.38 -7.13
CA LEU A 903 27.86 73.38 -8.19
C LEU A 903 28.24 72.00 -7.64
N GLN A 904 29.08 71.91 -6.61
CA GLN A 904 29.32 70.64 -5.89
C GLN A 904 28.05 70.11 -5.22
N THR A 905 27.24 70.97 -4.58
CA THR A 905 25.94 70.57 -4.02
C THR A 905 25.02 70.05 -5.12
N TYR A 906 24.87 70.76 -6.24
CA TYR A 906 24.05 70.31 -7.37
C TYR A 906 24.54 68.98 -7.97
N VAL A 907 25.86 68.77 -8.12
CA VAL A 907 26.41 67.49 -8.56
C VAL A 907 26.11 66.37 -7.56
N SER A 908 26.16 66.65 -6.25
CA SER A 908 25.78 65.65 -5.24
C SER A 908 24.29 65.32 -5.24
N GLU A 909 23.41 66.30 -5.49
CA GLU A 909 21.96 66.11 -5.62
C GLU A 909 21.57 65.39 -6.92
N VAL A 910 22.23 65.70 -8.04
CA VAL A 910 22.08 64.97 -9.31
C VAL A 910 22.49 63.51 -9.10
N ARG A 911 23.66 63.25 -8.49
CA ARG A 911 24.09 61.88 -8.17
C ARG A 911 23.10 61.16 -7.24
N ARG A 912 22.58 61.85 -6.22
CA ARG A 912 21.54 61.29 -5.32
C ARG A 912 20.26 60.94 -6.07
N ALA A 913 19.87 61.74 -7.07
CA ALA A 913 18.73 61.49 -7.95
C ALA A 913 19.00 60.34 -8.94
N GLU A 914 20.20 60.25 -9.53
CA GLU A 914 20.63 59.12 -10.37
C GLU A 914 20.63 57.81 -9.59
N GLU A 915 21.16 57.80 -8.37
CA GLU A 915 21.12 56.63 -7.49
C GLU A 915 19.68 56.27 -7.07
N LEU A 916 18.79 57.25 -6.89
CA LEU A 916 17.37 57.00 -6.60
C LEU A 916 16.64 56.42 -7.83
N LEU A 917 16.92 56.95 -9.02
CA LEU A 917 16.39 56.44 -10.29
C LEU A 917 16.87 55.02 -10.56
N ASN A 918 18.16 54.72 -10.34
CA ASN A 918 18.69 53.35 -10.46
C ASN A 918 18.03 52.38 -9.46
N ARG A 919 17.77 52.81 -8.21
CA ARG A 919 16.98 52.00 -7.25
C ARG A 919 15.56 51.74 -7.77
N LYS A 920 14.87 52.75 -8.32
CA LYS A 920 13.52 52.58 -8.90
C LYS A 920 13.48 51.78 -10.20
N GLU A 921 14.51 51.84 -11.02
CA GLU A 921 14.63 51.01 -12.21
C GLU A 921 14.92 49.54 -11.83
N ASN A 922 15.75 49.30 -10.81
CA ASN A 922 15.93 47.96 -10.24
C ASN A 922 14.62 47.41 -9.68
N GLU A 923 13.93 48.14 -8.81
CA GLU A 923 12.59 47.77 -8.29
C GLU A 923 11.60 47.46 -9.44
N ARG A 924 11.63 48.25 -10.52
CA ARG A 924 10.81 48.02 -11.73
C ARG A 924 11.18 46.70 -12.43
N THR A 925 12.47 46.37 -12.55
CA THR A 925 12.90 45.10 -13.15
C THR A 925 12.60 43.90 -12.25
N GLU A 926 12.71 44.05 -10.93
CA GLU A 926 12.33 43.04 -9.94
C GLU A 926 10.83 42.76 -10.01
N MET A 927 9.98 43.81 -10.00
CA MET A 927 8.53 43.66 -10.19
C MET A 927 8.17 43.00 -11.52
N LEU A 928 8.84 43.37 -12.62
CA LEU A 928 8.63 42.72 -13.93
C LEU A 928 9.06 41.25 -13.94
N ASN A 929 10.09 40.87 -13.17
CA ASN A 929 10.49 39.47 -13.02
C ASN A 929 9.53 38.69 -12.12
N HIS A 930 8.97 39.29 -11.06
CA HIS A 930 7.88 38.69 -10.28
C HIS A 930 6.62 38.49 -11.15
N PHE A 931 6.22 39.48 -11.96
CA PHE A 931 5.11 39.30 -12.91
C PHE A 931 5.36 38.17 -13.92
N ARG A 932 6.58 38.06 -14.47
CA ARG A 932 6.96 36.93 -15.35
C ARG A 932 6.89 35.58 -14.62
N SER A 933 7.37 35.52 -13.38
CA SER A 933 7.33 34.30 -12.57
C SER A 933 5.89 33.88 -12.28
N LEU A 934 5.04 34.82 -11.85
CA LEU A 934 3.63 34.59 -11.58
C LEU A 934 2.82 34.25 -12.84
N SER A 935 3.16 34.81 -14.01
CA SER A 935 2.57 34.41 -15.30
C SER A 935 3.02 33.02 -15.76
N LEU A 936 4.27 32.64 -15.49
CA LEU A 936 4.75 31.28 -15.76
C LEU A 936 4.08 30.27 -14.81
N GLU A 937 4.01 30.59 -13.52
CA GLU A 937 3.31 29.80 -12.51
C GLU A 937 1.82 29.66 -12.84
N ALA A 938 1.15 30.74 -13.28
CA ALA A 938 -0.23 30.68 -13.76
C ALA A 938 -0.39 29.74 -14.96
N THR A 939 0.48 29.80 -15.98
CA THR A 939 0.40 28.87 -17.13
C THR A 939 0.75 27.42 -16.77
N VAL A 940 1.61 27.19 -15.77
CA VAL A 940 1.87 25.86 -15.20
C VAL A 940 0.65 25.35 -14.41
N LEU A 941 -0.02 26.20 -13.62
CA LEU A 941 -1.24 25.84 -12.91
C LEU A 941 -2.42 25.61 -13.87
N GLU A 942 -2.56 26.41 -14.93
CA GLU A 942 -3.55 26.20 -15.99
C GLU A 942 -3.33 24.88 -16.72
N THR A 943 -2.10 24.57 -17.14
CA THR A 943 -1.79 23.31 -17.84
C THR A 943 -1.93 22.09 -16.92
N ASN A 944 -1.54 22.20 -15.65
CA ASN A 944 -1.78 21.15 -14.65
C ASN A 944 -3.28 20.95 -14.39
N ASN A 945 -4.08 22.03 -14.30
CA ASN A 945 -5.53 21.92 -14.16
C ASN A 945 -6.18 21.26 -15.39
N HIS A 946 -5.75 21.58 -16.61
CA HIS A 946 -6.22 20.87 -17.82
C HIS A 946 -5.84 19.37 -17.80
N SER A 947 -4.66 19.02 -17.27
CA SER A 947 -4.26 17.62 -17.09
C SER A 947 -5.16 16.90 -16.08
N LEU A 948 -5.40 17.52 -14.92
CA LEU A 948 -6.29 16.99 -13.88
C LEU A 948 -7.75 16.92 -14.32
N GLU A 949 -8.23 17.86 -15.15
CA GLU A 949 -9.56 17.79 -15.76
C GLU A 949 -9.67 16.64 -16.76
N SER A 950 -8.60 16.36 -17.51
CA SER A 950 -8.50 15.21 -18.43
C SER A 950 -8.46 13.89 -17.67
N GLU A 951 -7.59 13.74 -16.66
CA GLU A 951 -7.55 12.55 -15.78
C GLU A 951 -8.89 12.34 -15.07
N ALA A 952 -9.53 13.40 -14.59
CA ALA A 952 -10.86 13.31 -14.01
C ALA A 952 -11.92 12.93 -15.04
N ALA A 953 -11.81 13.36 -16.31
CA ALA A 953 -12.72 12.94 -17.39
C ALA A 953 -12.54 11.45 -17.72
N GLU A 954 -11.29 10.98 -17.80
CA GLU A 954 -10.95 9.57 -18.03
C GLU A 954 -11.41 8.69 -16.86
N ALA A 955 -11.15 9.08 -15.61
CA ALA A 955 -11.64 8.39 -14.42
C ALA A 955 -13.17 8.36 -14.33
N ARG A 956 -13.87 9.43 -14.75
CA ARG A 956 -15.34 9.44 -14.88
C ARG A 956 -15.81 8.47 -15.98
N GLY A 957 -15.10 8.39 -17.10
CA GLY A 957 -15.34 7.42 -18.16
C GLY A 957 -15.16 5.97 -17.70
N ALA A 958 -14.03 5.66 -17.05
CA ALA A 958 -13.75 4.34 -16.48
C ALA A 958 -14.80 3.93 -15.43
N LEU A 959 -15.18 4.84 -14.52
CA LEU A 959 -16.25 4.63 -13.55
C LEU A 959 -17.60 4.38 -14.24
N GLN A 960 -17.91 5.08 -15.33
CA GLN A 960 -19.12 4.86 -16.11
C GLN A 960 -19.11 3.49 -16.81
N THR A 961 -17.98 3.06 -17.37
CA THR A 961 -17.83 1.71 -17.96
C THR A 961 -17.98 0.63 -16.90
N ALA A 962 -17.34 0.77 -15.73
CA ALA A 962 -17.48 -0.15 -14.60
C ALA A 962 -18.93 -0.25 -14.10
N ARG A 963 -19.68 0.86 -14.07
CA ARG A 963 -21.11 0.87 -13.74
C ARG A 963 -21.97 0.10 -14.75
N HIS A 964 -21.68 0.18 -16.05
CA HIS A 964 -22.38 -0.63 -17.05
C HIS A 964 -22.05 -2.13 -16.87
N GLN A 965 -20.78 -2.46 -16.64
CA GLN A 965 -20.37 -3.84 -16.35
C GLN A 965 -21.05 -4.39 -15.08
N MET A 966 -21.20 -3.58 -14.03
CA MET A 966 -21.97 -3.97 -12.84
C MET A 966 -23.44 -4.21 -13.17
N LEU A 967 -24.11 -3.33 -13.91
CA LEU A 967 -25.51 -3.51 -14.31
C LEU A 967 -25.72 -4.76 -15.18
N ASP A 968 -24.78 -5.07 -16.09
CA ASP A 968 -24.82 -6.28 -16.90
C ASP A 968 -24.57 -7.56 -16.08
N LEU A 969 -23.74 -7.48 -15.01
CA LEU A 969 -23.52 -8.59 -14.08
C LEU A 969 -24.71 -8.78 -13.13
N GLU A 970 -25.30 -7.70 -12.60
CA GLU A 970 -26.54 -7.72 -11.81
C GLU A 970 -27.69 -8.33 -12.62
N ARG A 971 -27.85 -7.92 -13.88
CA ARG A 971 -28.82 -8.52 -14.79
C ARG A 971 -28.56 -10.01 -14.99
N GLN A 972 -27.33 -10.41 -15.29
CA GLN A 972 -26.97 -11.83 -15.43
C GLN A 972 -27.25 -12.62 -14.15
N LEU A 973 -27.01 -12.07 -12.96
CA LEU A 973 -27.38 -12.69 -11.69
C LEU A 973 -28.90 -12.85 -11.58
N THR A 974 -29.71 -11.83 -11.91
CA THR A 974 -31.17 -11.98 -11.90
C THR A 974 -31.70 -13.01 -12.91
N ASP A 975 -31.05 -13.16 -14.07
CA ASP A 975 -31.37 -14.22 -15.04
C ASP A 975 -31.00 -15.61 -14.49
N ARG A 976 -29.88 -15.74 -13.76
CA ARG A 976 -29.53 -16.99 -13.05
C ARG A 976 -30.47 -17.30 -11.90
N ASP A 977 -30.89 -16.31 -11.11
CA ASP A 977 -31.87 -16.49 -10.04
C ASP A 977 -33.23 -16.95 -10.58
N CYS A 978 -33.66 -16.43 -11.73
CA CYS A 978 -34.85 -16.90 -12.43
C CYS A 978 -34.72 -18.37 -12.87
N LEU A 979 -33.54 -18.77 -13.39
CA LEU A 979 -33.27 -20.18 -13.73
C LEU A 979 -33.21 -21.08 -12.48
N ILE A 980 -32.60 -20.62 -11.38
CA ILE A 980 -32.54 -21.35 -10.10
C ILE A 980 -33.96 -21.58 -9.57
N LYS A 981 -34.81 -20.55 -9.50
CA LYS A 981 -36.23 -20.67 -9.14
C LYS A 981 -36.99 -21.62 -10.08
N GLY A 982 -36.63 -21.62 -11.37
CA GLY A 982 -37.12 -22.58 -12.35
C GLY A 982 -36.72 -24.03 -12.05
N TYR A 983 -35.53 -24.27 -11.51
CA TYR A 983 -35.08 -25.59 -11.06
C TYR A 983 -35.64 -25.98 -9.69
N GLU A 984 -35.73 -25.05 -8.73
CA GLU A 984 -36.35 -25.26 -7.41
C GLU A 984 -37.82 -25.68 -7.53
N THR A 985 -38.58 -25.04 -8.42
CA THR A 985 -39.97 -25.42 -8.72
C THR A 985 -40.07 -26.77 -9.42
N GLN A 986 -39.16 -27.10 -10.35
CA GLN A 986 -39.07 -28.45 -10.93
C GLN A 986 -38.75 -29.53 -9.89
N ILE A 987 -37.78 -29.29 -9.01
CA ILE A 987 -37.41 -30.19 -7.90
C ILE A 987 -38.58 -30.35 -6.94
N SER A 988 -39.30 -29.28 -6.61
CA SER A 988 -40.49 -29.32 -5.75
C SER A 988 -41.61 -30.17 -6.37
N ASN A 989 -41.87 -29.99 -7.67
CA ASN A 989 -42.88 -30.77 -8.41
C ASN A 989 -42.49 -32.25 -8.52
N LEU A 990 -41.20 -32.56 -8.75
CA LEU A 990 -40.70 -33.94 -8.76
C LEU A 990 -40.76 -34.57 -7.37
N THR A 991 -40.43 -33.83 -6.30
CA THR A 991 -40.52 -34.29 -4.91
C THR A 991 -41.97 -34.60 -4.53
N GLN A 992 -42.92 -33.73 -4.91
CA GLN A 992 -44.35 -33.98 -4.72
C GLN A 992 -44.84 -35.19 -5.54
N SER A 993 -44.33 -35.37 -6.77
CA SER A 993 -44.64 -36.54 -7.60
C SER A 993 -44.12 -37.83 -6.95
N VAL A 994 -42.89 -37.84 -6.44
CA VAL A 994 -42.32 -38.97 -5.68
C VAL A 994 -43.13 -39.24 -4.42
N ALA A 995 -43.51 -38.23 -3.63
CA ALA A 995 -44.36 -38.39 -2.45
C ALA A 995 -45.76 -38.96 -2.79
N ASN A 996 -46.33 -38.58 -3.93
CA ASN A 996 -47.58 -39.14 -4.44
C ASN A 996 -47.42 -40.61 -4.85
N MET A 997 -46.31 -40.98 -5.50
CA MET A 997 -46.01 -42.37 -5.85
C MET A 997 -45.69 -43.23 -4.63
N GLU A 998 -44.99 -42.69 -3.62
CA GLU A 998 -44.75 -43.35 -2.35
C GLU A 998 -46.04 -43.61 -1.58
N THR A 999 -46.95 -42.63 -1.51
CA THR A 999 -48.23 -42.81 -0.81
C THR A 999 -49.14 -43.80 -1.53
N GLN A 1000 -49.15 -43.83 -2.86
CA GLN A 1000 -49.77 -44.90 -3.64
C GLN A 1000 -49.14 -46.27 -3.36
N LEU A 1001 -47.80 -46.37 -3.31
CA LEU A 1001 -47.09 -47.62 -3.02
C LEU A 1001 -47.40 -48.13 -1.60
N ARG A 1002 -47.47 -47.25 -0.61
CA ARG A 1002 -47.90 -47.58 0.76
C ARG A 1002 -49.35 -48.09 0.77
N GLN A 1003 -50.27 -47.42 0.08
CA GLN A 1003 -51.66 -47.87 -0.04
C GLN A 1003 -51.77 -49.24 -0.74
N GLN A 1004 -51.01 -49.49 -1.81
CA GLN A 1004 -50.94 -50.80 -2.46
C GLN A 1004 -50.35 -51.88 -1.54
N THR A 1005 -49.35 -51.53 -0.73
CA THR A 1005 -48.75 -52.44 0.26
C THR A 1005 -49.76 -52.79 1.36
N GLU A 1006 -50.53 -51.82 1.86
CA GLU A 1006 -51.63 -52.08 2.79
C GLU A 1006 -52.75 -52.94 2.18
N GLN A 1007 -53.15 -52.67 0.94
CA GLN A 1007 -54.15 -53.48 0.22
C GLN A 1007 -53.67 -54.93 0.04
N LYS A 1008 -52.39 -55.11 -0.31
CA LYS A 1008 -51.74 -56.43 -0.37
C LYS A 1008 -51.76 -57.13 1.00
N LEU A 1009 -51.37 -56.46 2.07
CA LEU A 1009 -51.36 -57.04 3.42
C LEU A 1009 -52.77 -57.43 3.91
N ARG A 1010 -53.80 -56.64 3.58
CA ARG A 1010 -55.20 -56.99 3.85
C ARG A 1010 -55.62 -58.24 3.06
N ALA A 1011 -55.35 -58.28 1.75
CA ALA A 1011 -55.63 -59.45 0.93
C ALA A 1011 -54.85 -60.71 1.36
N GLU A 1012 -53.62 -60.56 1.86
CA GLU A 1012 -52.85 -61.66 2.45
C GLU A 1012 -53.46 -62.15 3.76
N SER A 1013 -53.97 -61.25 4.61
CA SER A 1013 -54.74 -61.60 5.81
C SER A 1013 -56.06 -62.32 5.46
N ASP A 1014 -56.80 -61.84 4.46
CA ASP A 1014 -58.03 -62.47 3.98
C ASP A 1014 -57.76 -63.86 3.40
N LEU A 1015 -56.67 -64.03 2.65
CA LEU A 1015 -56.21 -65.34 2.16
C LEU A 1015 -55.78 -66.28 3.30
N MET A 1016 -55.20 -65.78 4.39
CA MET A 1016 -54.95 -66.60 5.58
C MET A 1016 -56.26 -66.99 6.29
N ALA A 1017 -57.21 -66.07 6.45
CA ALA A 1017 -58.52 -66.38 7.03
C ALA A 1017 -59.31 -67.41 6.20
N ILE A 1018 -59.21 -67.35 4.86
CA ILE A 1018 -59.77 -68.37 3.95
C ILE A 1018 -59.05 -69.71 4.10
N ARG A 1019 -57.72 -69.73 4.22
CA ARG A 1019 -56.96 -70.97 4.46
C ARG A 1019 -57.33 -71.61 5.81
N ASP A 1020 -57.44 -70.82 6.87
CA ASP A 1020 -57.90 -71.28 8.18
C ASP A 1020 -59.33 -71.83 8.13
N LEU A 1021 -60.20 -71.24 7.31
CA LEU A 1021 -61.56 -71.75 7.08
C LEU A 1021 -61.52 -73.08 6.31
N CYS A 1022 -60.69 -73.21 5.27
CA CYS A 1022 -60.49 -74.49 4.56
C CYS A 1022 -59.98 -75.58 5.51
N VAL A 1023 -58.98 -75.29 6.34
CA VAL A 1023 -58.46 -76.24 7.34
C VAL A 1023 -59.56 -76.66 8.34
N LYS A 1024 -60.41 -75.74 8.78
CA LYS A 1024 -61.56 -76.05 9.65
C LYS A 1024 -62.64 -76.88 8.92
N LEU A 1025 -62.87 -76.64 7.64
CA LEU A 1025 -63.80 -77.42 6.82
C LEU A 1025 -63.27 -78.83 6.54
N ASP A 1026 -61.96 -79.00 6.30
CA ASP A 1026 -61.34 -80.31 6.18
C ASP A 1026 -61.35 -81.06 7.52
N GLN A 1027 -61.07 -80.40 8.64
CA GLN A 1027 -61.24 -81.00 9.98
C GLN A 1027 -62.69 -81.42 10.26
N GLN A 1028 -63.69 -80.63 9.85
CA GLN A 1028 -65.10 -81.01 9.95
C GLN A 1028 -65.46 -82.17 9.03
N LYS A 1029 -64.95 -82.19 7.79
CA LYS A 1029 -65.09 -83.28 6.84
C LYS A 1029 -64.51 -84.58 7.38
N ASP A 1030 -63.29 -84.53 7.93
CA ASP A 1030 -62.60 -85.71 8.43
C ASP A 1030 -63.26 -86.24 9.71
N ALA A 1031 -63.75 -85.37 10.61
CA ALA A 1031 -64.59 -85.77 11.75
C ALA A 1031 -65.96 -86.35 11.32
N LEU A 1032 -66.55 -85.87 10.22
CA LEU A 1032 -67.76 -86.46 9.64
C LEU A 1032 -67.48 -87.80 8.95
N LEU A 1033 -66.30 -87.99 8.36
CA LEU A 1033 -65.85 -89.29 7.80
C LEU A 1033 -65.55 -90.31 8.92
N GLU A 1034 -64.97 -89.88 10.03
CA GLU A 1034 -64.80 -90.71 11.23
C GLU A 1034 -66.16 -91.13 11.81
N GLN A 1035 -67.10 -90.19 11.98
CA GLN A 1035 -68.48 -90.50 12.37
C GLN A 1035 -69.19 -91.43 11.36
N LEU A 1036 -68.93 -91.30 10.06
CA LEU A 1036 -69.48 -92.20 9.04
C LEU A 1036 -68.89 -93.60 9.19
N GLY A 1037 -67.58 -93.73 9.43
CA GLY A 1037 -66.91 -94.99 9.73
C GLY A 1037 -67.44 -95.66 11.00
N ASP A 1038 -67.69 -94.89 12.06
CA ASP A 1038 -68.41 -95.36 13.26
C ASP A 1038 -69.80 -95.89 12.89
N LYS A 1039 -70.57 -95.16 12.07
CA LYS A 1039 -71.90 -95.64 11.62
C LYS A 1039 -71.82 -96.89 10.76
N ASP A 1040 -70.89 -97.01 9.82
CA ASP A 1040 -70.70 -98.23 9.05
C ASP A 1040 -70.20 -99.39 9.92
N SER A 1041 -69.39 -99.16 10.96
CA SER A 1041 -68.99 -100.21 11.91
C SER A 1041 -70.18 -100.71 12.76
N THR A 1042 -71.03 -99.80 13.26
CA THR A 1042 -72.25 -100.18 13.99
C THR A 1042 -73.27 -100.85 13.08
N LYS A 1043 -73.39 -100.42 11.82
CA LYS A 1043 -74.20 -101.09 10.79
C LYS A 1043 -73.68 -102.49 10.50
N ALA A 1044 -72.38 -102.68 10.28
CA ALA A 1044 -71.79 -104.00 10.10
C ALA A 1044 -72.00 -104.90 11.34
N HIS A 1045 -71.99 -104.33 12.55
CA HIS A 1045 -72.36 -105.05 13.77
C HIS A 1045 -73.84 -105.48 13.77
N TYR A 1046 -74.77 -104.61 13.38
CA TYR A 1046 -76.18 -104.97 13.24
C TYR A 1046 -76.43 -105.96 12.08
N GLU A 1047 -75.71 -105.88 10.97
CA GLU A 1047 -75.78 -106.84 9.86
C GLU A 1047 -75.24 -108.22 10.28
N ALA A 1048 -74.20 -108.26 11.11
CA ALA A 1048 -73.72 -109.49 11.74
C ALA A 1048 -74.73 -110.06 12.75
N GLN A 1049 -75.35 -109.23 13.59
CA GLN A 1049 -76.45 -109.65 14.49
C GLN A 1049 -77.65 -110.19 13.70
N LEU A 1050 -78.08 -109.52 12.63
CA LEU A 1050 -79.16 -109.98 11.76
C LEU A 1050 -78.82 -111.29 11.03
N SER A 1051 -77.56 -111.47 10.61
CA SER A 1051 -77.09 -112.71 9.99
C SER A 1051 -77.08 -113.86 11.01
N ARG A 1052 -76.68 -113.60 12.26
CA ARG A 1052 -76.76 -114.54 13.37
C ARG A 1052 -78.20 -114.91 13.71
N LEU A 1053 -79.09 -113.92 13.84
CA LEU A 1053 -80.52 -114.16 14.14
C LEU A 1053 -81.20 -114.95 13.02
N LYS A 1054 -80.83 -114.75 11.75
CA LYS A 1054 -81.30 -115.58 10.62
C LYS A 1054 -80.78 -117.01 10.69
N ALA A 1055 -79.55 -117.24 11.14
CA ALA A 1055 -79.03 -118.59 11.36
C ALA A 1055 -79.74 -119.28 12.54
N GLU A 1056 -79.98 -118.55 13.64
CA GLU A 1056 -80.74 -119.03 14.80
C GLU A 1056 -82.21 -119.33 14.42
N GLN A 1057 -82.84 -118.50 13.59
CA GLN A 1057 -84.15 -118.78 12.99
C GLN A 1057 -84.12 -120.05 12.12
N SER A 1058 -83.14 -120.19 11.22
CA SER A 1058 -83.02 -121.37 10.35
C SER A 1058 -82.87 -122.65 11.17
N VAL A 1059 -82.11 -122.63 12.28
CA VAL A 1059 -81.96 -123.77 13.20
C VAL A 1059 -83.27 -124.07 13.95
N ALA A 1060 -84.07 -123.06 14.28
CA ALA A 1060 -85.39 -123.23 14.88
C ALA A 1060 -86.43 -123.81 13.89
N GLU A 1061 -86.39 -123.40 12.62
CA GLU A 1061 -87.24 -123.98 11.55
C GLU A 1061 -86.84 -125.43 11.23
N ASP A 1062 -85.54 -125.71 11.20
CA ASP A 1062 -84.97 -127.06 11.16
C ASP A 1062 -85.43 -127.93 12.33
N GLN A 1063 -85.52 -127.37 13.54
CA GLN A 1063 -86.01 -128.10 14.70
C GLN A 1063 -87.53 -128.31 14.64
N MET A 1064 -88.31 -127.29 14.27
CA MET A 1064 -89.76 -127.43 14.09
C MET A 1064 -90.15 -128.44 13.00
N THR A 1065 -89.34 -128.59 11.95
CA THR A 1065 -89.58 -129.62 10.92
C THR A 1065 -89.24 -131.03 11.42
N ARG A 1066 -88.15 -131.21 12.19
CA ARG A 1066 -87.89 -132.47 12.91
C ARG A 1066 -89.03 -132.82 13.87
N ASP A 1067 -89.46 -131.84 14.68
CA ASP A 1067 -90.51 -132.03 15.67
C ASP A 1067 -91.84 -132.43 15.00
N ARG A 1068 -92.22 -131.78 13.88
CA ARG A 1068 -93.36 -132.21 13.05
C ARG A 1068 -93.25 -133.67 12.59
N VAL A 1069 -92.11 -134.08 12.06
CA VAL A 1069 -91.89 -135.49 11.65
C VAL A 1069 -91.97 -136.46 12.84
N THR A 1070 -91.58 -136.04 14.06
CA THR A 1070 -91.82 -136.85 15.26
C THR A 1070 -93.28 -136.89 15.67
N VAL A 1071 -94.04 -135.80 15.50
CA VAL A 1071 -95.50 -135.77 15.77
C VAL A 1071 -96.25 -136.67 14.78
N GLU A 1072 -96.00 -136.56 13.47
CA GLU A 1072 -96.59 -137.44 12.45
C GLU A 1072 -96.29 -138.94 12.74
N ARG A 1073 -95.08 -139.23 13.24
CA ARG A 1073 -94.69 -140.59 13.67
C ARG A 1073 -95.39 -141.03 14.96
N LEU A 1074 -95.72 -140.13 15.88
CA LEU A 1074 -96.51 -140.44 17.07
C LEU A 1074 -97.99 -140.61 16.74
N GLU A 1075 -98.54 -139.79 15.85
CA GLU A 1075 -99.93 -139.88 15.38
C GLU A 1075 -100.19 -141.21 14.66
N THR A 1076 -99.30 -141.61 13.74
CA THR A 1076 -99.39 -142.91 13.05
C THR A 1076 -99.29 -144.12 13.99
N LEU A 1077 -98.45 -144.07 15.03
CA LEU A 1077 -98.41 -145.09 16.08
C LEU A 1077 -99.68 -145.11 16.94
N LEU A 1078 -100.27 -143.94 17.20
CA LEU A 1078 -101.48 -143.80 18.01
C LEU A 1078 -102.72 -144.30 17.26
N ASP A 1079 -102.80 -144.09 15.94
CA ASP A 1079 -103.82 -144.69 15.08
C ASP A 1079 -103.63 -146.21 14.89
N GLN A 1080 -102.39 -146.72 14.85
CA GLN A 1080 -102.14 -148.16 14.95
C GLN A 1080 -102.70 -148.75 16.26
N ALA A 1081 -102.39 -148.15 17.41
CA ALA A 1081 -102.90 -148.61 18.70
C ALA A 1081 -104.44 -148.52 18.80
N ARG A 1082 -105.07 -147.51 18.18
CA ARG A 1082 -106.54 -147.43 18.05
C ARG A 1082 -107.10 -148.58 17.22
N GLN A 1083 -106.49 -148.90 16.08
CA GLN A 1083 -106.95 -150.00 15.22
C GLN A 1083 -106.79 -151.37 15.91
N GLU A 1084 -105.68 -151.59 16.63
CA GLU A 1084 -105.48 -152.79 17.45
C GLU A 1084 -106.53 -152.92 18.54
N SER A 1085 -106.87 -151.82 19.24
CA SER A 1085 -107.94 -151.79 20.25
C SER A 1085 -109.32 -152.12 19.65
N ILE A 1086 -109.64 -151.62 18.45
CA ILE A 1086 -110.87 -151.97 17.74
C ILE A 1086 -110.92 -153.46 17.38
N ASN A 1087 -109.81 -154.03 16.92
CA ASN A 1087 -109.72 -155.46 16.59
C ASN A 1087 -109.82 -156.36 17.85
N ALA A 1088 -109.33 -155.89 19.00
CA ALA A 1088 -109.53 -156.54 20.29
C ALA A 1088 -110.99 -156.44 20.78
N GLN A 1089 -111.68 -155.33 20.49
CA GLN A 1089 -113.09 -155.13 20.83
C GLN A 1089 -114.00 -156.10 20.07
N THR A 1090 -113.79 -156.29 18.76
CA THR A 1090 -114.63 -157.17 17.92
C THR A 1090 -114.46 -158.64 18.29
N THR A 1091 -113.23 -159.12 18.44
CA THR A 1091 -112.94 -160.51 18.83
C THR A 1091 -113.48 -160.85 20.24
N ASN A 1092 -113.51 -159.89 21.16
CA ASN A 1092 -114.14 -160.06 22.48
C ASN A 1092 -115.68 -160.18 22.35
N GLN A 1093 -116.30 -159.41 21.45
CA GLN A 1093 -117.74 -159.49 21.16
C GLN A 1093 -118.14 -160.85 20.56
N GLU A 1094 -117.30 -161.42 19.69
CA GLU A 1094 -117.48 -162.77 19.13
C GLU A 1094 -117.42 -163.84 20.23
N LEU A 1095 -116.40 -163.79 21.09
CA LEU A 1095 -116.27 -164.70 22.24
C LEU A 1095 -117.47 -164.62 23.20
N GLN A 1096 -118.03 -163.42 23.44
CA GLN A 1096 -119.24 -163.27 24.25
C GLN A 1096 -120.47 -163.94 23.61
N ASN A 1097 -120.61 -163.87 22.28
CA ASN A 1097 -121.69 -164.55 21.56
C ASN A 1097 -121.56 -166.08 21.68
N GLU A 1098 -120.34 -166.62 21.57
CA GLU A 1098 -120.07 -168.05 21.76
C GLU A 1098 -120.38 -168.51 23.20
N ILE A 1099 -120.00 -167.70 24.21
CA ILE A 1099 -120.32 -167.96 25.63
C ILE A 1099 -121.83 -167.97 25.87
N ALA A 1100 -122.61 -167.06 25.25
CA ALA A 1100 -124.07 -167.06 25.36
C ALA A 1100 -124.68 -168.35 24.79
N ARG A 1101 -124.16 -168.81 23.64
CA ARG A 1101 -124.57 -170.05 22.97
C ARG A 1101 -124.29 -171.30 23.80
N LEU A 1102 -123.11 -171.36 24.43
CA LEU A 1102 -122.72 -172.45 25.34
C LEU A 1102 -123.59 -172.47 26.61
N LYS A 1103 -123.89 -171.31 27.20
CA LYS A 1103 -124.80 -171.19 28.35
C LYS A 1103 -126.19 -171.74 28.04
N GLN A 1104 -126.76 -171.40 26.88
CA GLN A 1104 -128.05 -171.94 26.44
C GLN A 1104 -128.04 -173.47 26.36
N ARG A 1105 -126.96 -174.06 25.85
CA ARG A 1105 -126.81 -175.53 25.71
C ARG A 1105 -126.69 -176.26 27.06
N ILE A 1106 -126.11 -175.62 28.08
CA ILE A 1106 -126.05 -176.16 29.45
C ILE A 1106 -127.45 -176.27 30.05
N SER A 1107 -128.29 -175.24 29.89
CA SER A 1107 -129.68 -175.23 30.39
C SER A 1107 -130.53 -176.36 29.78
N GLU A 1108 -130.36 -176.66 28.49
CA GLU A 1108 -131.03 -177.79 27.82
C GLU A 1108 -130.65 -179.15 28.42
N LEU A 1109 -129.39 -179.32 28.84
CA LEU A 1109 -128.88 -180.56 29.43
C LEU A 1109 -129.31 -180.73 30.89
N GLN A 1110 -129.31 -179.64 31.68
CA GLN A 1110 -129.82 -179.65 33.06
C GLN A 1110 -131.29 -180.06 33.12
N SER A 1111 -132.10 -179.58 32.16
CA SER A 1111 -133.51 -179.97 32.02
C SER A 1111 -133.67 -181.50 31.87
N LYS A 1112 -132.91 -182.12 30.95
CA LYS A 1112 -132.97 -183.58 30.71
C LYS A 1112 -132.47 -184.42 31.88
N LEU A 1113 -131.43 -183.94 32.59
CA LEU A 1113 -130.94 -184.61 33.80
C LEU A 1113 -132.00 -184.65 34.91
N SER A 1114 -132.86 -183.62 34.99
CA SER A 1114 -133.94 -183.56 35.99
C SER A 1114 -135.05 -184.59 35.77
N SER A 1115 -135.38 -184.93 34.51
CA SER A 1115 -136.36 -185.98 34.18
C SER A 1115 -135.83 -187.39 34.46
N GLU A 1116 -134.60 -187.70 34.03
CA GLU A 1116 -133.92 -188.98 34.32
C GLU A 1116 -133.85 -189.25 35.83
N SER A 1117 -133.46 -188.23 36.60
CA SER A 1117 -133.40 -188.29 38.08
C SER A 1117 -134.74 -188.59 38.74
N MET A 1118 -135.86 -188.32 38.06
CA MET A 1118 -137.21 -188.57 38.58
C MET A 1118 -137.66 -190.02 38.34
N GLU A 1119 -137.27 -190.63 37.22
CA GLU A 1119 -137.53 -192.05 36.96
C GLU A 1119 -136.65 -192.97 37.83
N LEU A 1120 -135.38 -192.62 38.05
CA LEU A 1120 -134.46 -193.40 38.89
C LEU A 1120 -135.00 -193.64 40.32
N ARG A 1121 -135.61 -192.61 40.93
CA ARG A 1121 -136.25 -192.70 42.26
C ARG A 1121 -137.42 -193.69 42.29
N ARG A 1122 -138.12 -193.85 41.17
CA ARG A 1122 -139.25 -194.77 41.01
C ARG A 1122 -138.79 -196.23 41.11
N TYR A 1123 -137.64 -196.57 40.52
CA TYR A 1123 -137.02 -197.89 40.61
C TYR A 1123 -136.38 -198.18 41.98
N GLN A 1124 -135.71 -197.19 42.59
CA GLN A 1124 -135.09 -197.34 43.91
C GLN A 1124 -136.09 -197.76 44.99
N THR A 1125 -137.33 -197.26 44.92
CA THR A 1125 -138.38 -197.59 45.90
C THR A 1125 -138.78 -199.07 45.83
N GLN A 1126 -138.90 -199.66 44.63
CA GLN A 1126 -139.17 -201.10 44.46
C GLN A 1126 -138.01 -201.99 44.93
N ALA A 1127 -136.76 -201.56 44.77
CA ALA A 1127 -135.59 -202.32 45.20
C ALA A 1127 -135.49 -202.46 46.73
N ALA A 1128 -136.06 -201.53 47.49
CA ALA A 1128 -136.04 -201.56 48.95
C ALA A 1128 -136.90 -202.70 49.55
N GLU A 1129 -138.07 -202.98 48.95
CA GLU A 1129 -139.02 -203.97 49.47
C GLU A 1129 -138.50 -205.40 49.33
N TYR A 1130 -137.85 -205.73 48.21
CA TYR A 1130 -137.24 -207.06 47.99
C TYR A 1130 -136.06 -207.34 48.93
N ASN A 1131 -135.22 -206.35 49.23
CA ASN A 1131 -134.06 -206.54 50.13
C ASN A 1131 -134.45 -206.91 51.56
N LYS A 1132 -135.64 -206.47 52.01
CA LYS A 1132 -136.16 -206.82 53.33
C LYS A 1132 -136.42 -208.34 53.45
N GLN A 1133 -136.93 -208.97 52.40
CA GLN A 1133 -137.22 -210.41 52.36
C GLN A 1133 -135.95 -211.28 52.38
N ILE A 1134 -134.84 -210.80 51.81
CA ILE A 1134 -133.56 -211.53 51.75
C ILE A 1134 -132.83 -211.54 53.11
N SER A 1135 -133.06 -210.51 53.94
CA SER A 1135 -132.31 -210.29 55.18
C SER A 1135 -132.61 -211.33 56.26
N GLU A 1136 -133.87 -211.77 56.38
CA GLU A 1136 -134.32 -212.79 57.33
C GLU A 1136 -133.58 -214.14 57.19
N LEU A 1137 -133.22 -214.51 55.95
CA LEU A 1137 -132.65 -215.83 55.63
C LEU A 1137 -131.16 -215.98 55.97
N ARG A 1138 -130.38 -214.89 55.97
CA ARG A 1138 -128.91 -214.98 56.08
C ARG A 1138 -128.37 -215.26 57.49
N ARG A 1139 -129.20 -215.15 58.54
CA ARG A 1139 -128.76 -215.24 59.95
C ARG A 1139 -128.44 -216.67 60.44
N GLN A 1140 -128.55 -217.70 59.60
CA GLN A 1140 -128.47 -219.11 60.02
C GLN A 1140 -127.08 -219.77 59.91
N VAL A 1141 -126.09 -219.16 59.23
CA VAL A 1141 -124.93 -219.92 58.70
C VAL A 1141 -123.59 -219.71 59.43
N THR A 1142 -123.37 -218.59 60.12
CA THR A 1142 -122.00 -218.09 60.39
C THR A 1142 -121.25 -218.75 61.56
N ASN A 1143 -121.88 -219.54 62.42
CA ASN A 1143 -121.36 -219.85 63.76
C ASN A 1143 -120.35 -221.01 63.89
N GLU A 1144 -120.01 -221.76 62.82
CA GLU A 1144 -119.34 -223.07 62.98
C GLU A 1144 -117.80 -223.13 62.87
N ARG A 1145 -117.12 -222.22 62.15
CA ARG A 1145 -115.87 -222.61 61.45
C ARG A 1145 -114.52 -222.01 61.90
N PHE A 1146 -114.46 -221.28 63.02
CA PHE A 1146 -113.22 -220.57 63.39
C PHE A 1146 -112.14 -221.39 64.15
N ASP A 1147 -112.50 -222.48 64.84
CA ASP A 1147 -111.62 -223.04 65.90
C ASP A 1147 -110.49 -223.99 65.46
N ARG A 1148 -110.55 -224.60 64.26
CA ARG A 1148 -109.84 -225.88 64.02
C ARG A 1148 -108.45 -225.82 63.37
N ALA A 1149 -108.06 -224.67 62.83
CA ALA A 1149 -106.77 -224.43 62.18
C ALA A 1149 -106.08 -223.22 62.88
N ARG A 1150 -105.55 -223.37 64.10
CA ARG A 1150 -104.36 -224.17 64.47
C ARG A 1150 -103.14 -223.83 63.59
N LYS A 1151 -101.97 -223.52 64.13
CA LYS A 1151 -101.54 -223.33 65.54
C LYS A 1151 -100.09 -222.77 65.50
N GLU A 1152 -99.36 -222.87 66.61
CA GLU A 1152 -97.96 -223.38 66.68
C GLU A 1152 -97.20 -223.43 65.34
N GLU A 1153 -96.11 -222.70 65.09
CA GLU A 1153 -95.11 -222.05 65.97
C GLU A 1153 -94.39 -220.92 65.18
N GLU A 1154 -93.52 -220.02 65.66
CA GLU A 1154 -93.09 -219.52 66.99
C GLU A 1154 -92.32 -218.19 66.75
N SER A 1155 -92.25 -217.20 67.65
CA SER A 1155 -93.13 -216.85 68.77
C SER A 1155 -92.82 -215.42 69.24
N ARG A 1156 -93.86 -214.61 69.48
CA ARG A 1156 -93.95 -213.61 70.58
C ARG A 1156 -92.70 -212.71 70.79
N ARG A 1157 -92.66 -211.43 70.36
CA ARG A 1157 -93.52 -210.27 70.72
C ARG A 1157 -93.07 -209.07 69.87
N SER A 1158 -93.81 -207.97 69.66
CA SER A 1158 -95.24 -207.63 69.78
C SER A 1158 -95.40 -206.29 69.03
N LEU A 1159 -96.25 -206.12 68.01
CA LEU A 1159 -97.73 -206.12 68.02
C LEU A 1159 -98.38 -205.14 69.01
N ASN A 1160 -99.40 -204.44 68.48
CA ASN A 1160 -100.56 -203.85 69.17
C ASN A 1160 -100.39 -202.49 69.90
N SER A 1161 -101.38 -201.58 69.87
CA SER A 1161 -102.63 -201.56 69.06
C SER A 1161 -103.46 -200.26 69.22
N SER A 1162 -104.20 -199.89 68.16
CA SER A 1162 -105.55 -199.27 68.20
C SER A 1162 -105.70 -197.84 68.78
N PRO A 1163 -106.88 -197.18 68.64
CA PRO A 1163 -108.06 -197.52 67.82
C PRO A 1163 -108.54 -196.43 66.83
N ASP A 1164 -109.31 -196.88 65.84
CA ASP A 1164 -110.58 -196.33 65.31
C ASP A 1164 -110.80 -194.79 65.27
N SER A 1165 -111.08 -194.22 64.10
CA SER A 1165 -112.46 -194.24 63.57
C SER A 1165 -112.52 -193.98 62.05
N PHE A 1166 -113.52 -194.57 61.39
CA PHE A 1166 -113.76 -194.46 59.94
C PHE A 1166 -115.23 -194.07 59.67
N ASN A 1167 -115.46 -193.13 58.76
CA ASN A 1167 -116.64 -193.11 57.90
C ASN A 1167 -116.39 -192.28 56.62
N VAL A 1168 -117.20 -192.47 55.57
CA VAL A 1168 -116.75 -192.29 54.18
C VAL A 1168 -117.55 -191.24 53.37
N ASP A 1169 -116.80 -190.35 52.71
CA ASP A 1169 -117.01 -189.54 51.48
C ASP A 1169 -118.30 -188.74 51.16
N LEU A 1170 -118.01 -187.55 50.59
CA LEU A 1170 -118.82 -186.65 49.74
C LEU A 1170 -120.24 -186.21 50.20
N ASN A 1171 -120.33 -184.95 50.67
CA ASN A 1171 -121.43 -184.00 50.45
C ASN A 1171 -120.81 -182.57 50.45
N VAL A 1172 -121.09 -181.62 49.54
CA VAL A 1172 -122.35 -180.95 49.11
C VAL A 1172 -122.69 -179.71 49.98
N ILE A 1173 -123.48 -178.78 49.43
CA ILE A 1173 -123.83 -177.42 49.92
C ILE A 1173 -122.72 -176.41 49.60
N VAL A 1174 -122.97 -175.28 48.92
CA VAL A 1174 -124.25 -174.62 48.55
C VAL A 1174 -124.87 -175.13 47.26
#